data_AF-A0A367KL81-F1
#
_entry.id   AF-A0A367KL81-F1
#
_cell.length_a   1.000
_cell.length_b   1.000
_cell.length_c   1.000
_cell.angle_alpha   90.00
_cell.angle_beta   90.00
_cell.angle_gamma   90.00
#
_symmetry.space_group_name_H-M   'P 1'
#
loop_
_entity.id
_entity.type
_entity.pdbx_description
1 polymer ?
#
loop_
_entity_poly.entity_id
_entity_poly.type
_entity_poly.pdbx_seq_one_letter_code
_entity_poly.pdbx_strand_id
1 'polypeptide(L)'
;MNQQRSRRFRTAKDAEDARQKALEKGEELPEDDPFDTNCITPGTAFMIKLTQELRYFISKKVSEDADWRNVEIVLSGPEVPGEGEHKIMEYIRLSKAQTDYDPNTRHCLYGLDADLLMLGLLSHDPHFALLREEVTFGKNQKKKAGLNDQKFYLLHLCLMREYLNMEFSQLQNTLPFDYDFERILDDFILLALFIGNDFLPHLPNLHINEGALGLMFKIYKEVLPTCDGYLQDGGRVHMKRLQKILDQLSTKIEKDAFEAEGVEELYLAGKRPDGQKARDALHQLERKKNGKRMTMTEHQAEIFNDIRDFLTGPPKLVASGCVLRFDYPFKPRDKSFVKKLTKDLALSHMLTWIEAQQTTELELIFRNVATEDTSEESELDEEALAARDRVLKKYENADIMPEEVDKEQVEREEKEQFDNALRQWKAEYYRDKMEINYENAQQMDALVGSYLIGIQWVLQYYYNGVASWGWFYPYHYAPKISDLSQIDRFQDHTFHLGEPFKPYEQLMGVLPTLSRKLLPPAYRELMTDYSSPIIDFYPKDFDTDMNGKKQNWEAIVKIPFIDETRLLEAMKSREHRLTKEEREMARFGESYRFVYDEALSQKDPKEWPVFQSPLPGVFPDIRPCFVRETLYTLPTLPSTGLRKGLLPGAKVGKEALAGFPSLDVIDHNFHIAHHNVRVFQQDSSNESVLISIKNRYKNASILELVKLFSYRSVYVGYPYLKQAAVIGLSNAESKIYVTVDGQGKKNYNEHHWDKAERDDWYNTAARLEHLRSKRFGLLVGDIDVVAHVCFMNGMHQTEDGAMVKQYMHPSLAEEVPFQTIVIKVANPDPRFTELPAPPVEQSHPVGSVCFFSSGKFKGNQTKVVGYTNGHVDVSMETFVNKARSSNPEFGHDAVTRQEREVSYAPAHAVARECGVSSLALSRLTSSLQVVERSGQRLNIGLNLKFESKGEKVSGYTRKNEAGYWEYSAKAVLLISAYIDAFPEFMGMLNSRKSGSMMDVSDFGWTEEGQKYLHSMREWLKTRKVHDLPRAPHHAQELHDDYVKLVEEYANRYQSMCDNEPKKSVMIKNIPRVNLIRPSDAPFRLENQAFNLGDRVVYATNTGIVPLGLKGTVVGFSDKVIDIVFDKPFLGGTNLDGRCQEMRGVALSSWQVINFSHERRQNRE
;
A
#
# COMPACT_ATOMS: atom_id res chain seq x y z
N MET A 1 9.41 -13.69 -20.21
CA MET A 1 10.75 -13.33 -20.74
C MET A 1 10.77 -12.03 -21.54
N ASN A 2 9.93 -11.84 -22.58
CA ASN A 2 9.96 -10.61 -23.41
C ASN A 2 9.85 -9.31 -22.60
N GLN A 3 8.94 -9.26 -21.63
CA GLN A 3 8.79 -8.11 -20.74
C GLN A 3 10.04 -7.88 -19.86
N GLN A 4 10.69 -8.95 -19.37
CA GLN A 4 11.97 -8.85 -18.66
C GLN A 4 13.04 -8.26 -19.59
N ARG A 5 13.14 -8.74 -20.83
CA ARG A 5 14.08 -8.22 -21.83
C ARG A 5 13.86 -6.74 -22.12
N SER A 6 12.62 -6.33 -22.36
CA SER A 6 12.26 -4.91 -22.54
C SER A 6 12.72 -4.05 -21.36
N ARG A 7 12.50 -4.51 -20.12
CA ARG A 7 12.99 -3.82 -18.91
C ARG A 7 14.51 -3.72 -18.88
N ARG A 8 15.26 -4.79 -19.17
CA ARG A 8 16.74 -4.80 -19.15
C ARG A 8 17.35 -3.90 -20.23
N PHE A 9 16.83 -3.94 -21.45
CA PHE A 9 17.25 -3.05 -22.54
C PHE A 9 17.04 -1.59 -22.18
N ARG A 10 15.88 -1.27 -21.60
CA ARG A 10 15.57 0.06 -21.12
C ARG A 10 16.51 0.51 -20.00
N THR A 11 16.70 -0.29 -18.96
CA THR A 11 17.58 0.06 -17.83
C THR A 11 19.01 0.34 -18.31
N ALA A 12 19.51 -0.44 -19.26
CA ALA A 12 20.83 -0.21 -19.84
C ALA A 12 20.89 1.10 -20.64
N LYS A 13 19.87 1.39 -21.47
CA LYS A 13 19.76 2.65 -22.22
C LYS A 13 19.63 3.87 -21.31
N ASP A 14 18.76 3.80 -20.30
CA ASP A 14 18.56 4.88 -19.32
C ASP A 14 19.86 5.17 -18.55
N ALA A 15 20.65 4.13 -18.22
CA ALA A 15 21.96 4.29 -17.57
C ALA A 15 23.01 4.93 -18.49
N GLU A 16 23.02 4.56 -19.77
CA GLU A 16 23.89 5.15 -20.80
C GLU A 16 23.53 6.63 -21.05
N ASP A 17 22.25 6.93 -21.24
CA ASP A 17 21.73 8.29 -21.43
C ASP A 17 22.02 9.18 -20.21
N ALA A 18 21.88 8.64 -18.99
CA ALA A 18 22.20 9.36 -17.76
C ALA A 18 23.70 9.66 -17.67
N ARG A 19 24.56 8.71 -18.03
CA ARG A 19 26.01 8.89 -18.08
C ARG A 19 26.40 9.94 -19.12
N GLN A 20 25.81 9.89 -20.32
CA GLN A 20 26.06 10.86 -21.37
C GLN A 20 25.63 12.28 -20.94
N LYS A 21 24.45 12.42 -20.33
CA LYS A 21 23.99 13.71 -19.78
C LYS A 21 24.89 14.24 -18.67
N ALA A 22 25.48 13.37 -17.83
CA ALA A 22 26.44 13.79 -16.81
C ALA A 22 27.74 14.32 -17.43
N LEU A 23 28.24 13.65 -18.48
CA LEU A 23 29.41 14.08 -19.26
C LEU A 23 29.15 15.43 -19.97
N GLU A 24 27.98 15.61 -20.58
CA GLU A 24 27.57 16.87 -21.22
C GLU A 24 27.49 18.04 -20.21
N LYS A 25 27.15 17.75 -18.95
CA LYS A 25 27.13 18.72 -17.85
C LYS A 25 28.49 18.97 -17.19
N GLY A 26 29.54 18.24 -17.58
CA GLY A 26 30.87 18.34 -17.00
C GLY A 26 30.98 17.79 -15.57
N GLU A 27 30.09 16.87 -15.18
CA GLU A 27 30.14 16.20 -13.87
C GLU A 27 31.25 15.13 -13.86
N GLU A 28 32.06 15.07 -12.79
CA GLU A 28 33.05 13.99 -12.63
C GLU A 28 32.35 12.65 -12.39
N LEU A 29 32.63 11.67 -13.26
CA LEU A 29 32.13 10.31 -13.08
C LEU A 29 32.88 9.63 -11.93
N PRO A 30 32.20 8.79 -11.11
CA PRO A 30 32.86 7.97 -10.10
C PRO A 30 34.00 7.11 -10.71
N GLU A 31 35.07 6.88 -9.95
CA GLU A 31 36.19 6.01 -10.39
C GLU A 31 35.74 4.55 -10.58
N ASP A 32 34.75 4.10 -9.80
CA ASP A 32 34.19 2.75 -9.90
C ASP A 32 33.08 2.64 -10.95
N ASP A 33 33.07 1.52 -11.69
CA ASP A 33 31.96 1.18 -12.59
C ASP A 33 30.64 1.12 -11.79
N PRO A 34 29.54 1.75 -12.27
CA PRO A 34 28.27 1.71 -11.58
C PRO A 34 27.74 0.26 -11.48
N PHE A 35 27.05 -0.05 -10.39
CA PHE A 35 26.46 -1.37 -10.18
C PHE A 35 25.42 -1.67 -11.27
N ASP A 36 25.72 -2.64 -12.15
CA ASP A 36 24.80 -3.09 -13.19
C ASP A 36 23.68 -3.94 -12.59
N THR A 37 22.51 -3.33 -12.40
CA THR A 37 21.32 -4.00 -11.84
C THR A 37 20.82 -5.17 -12.69
N ASN A 38 21.21 -5.29 -13.97
CA ASN A 38 20.88 -6.44 -14.80
C ASN A 38 21.56 -7.73 -14.29
N CYS A 39 22.56 -7.63 -13.40
CA CYS A 39 23.15 -8.79 -12.73
C CYS A 39 22.16 -9.55 -11.82
N ILE A 40 21.03 -8.94 -11.45
CA ILE A 40 19.92 -9.56 -10.73
C ILE A 40 19.05 -10.35 -11.72
N THR A 41 19.66 -11.35 -12.35
CA THR A 41 19.06 -12.29 -13.30
C THR A 41 19.66 -13.67 -13.05
N PRO A 42 18.89 -14.78 -13.11
CA PRO A 42 19.42 -16.14 -12.95
C PRO A 42 20.60 -16.43 -13.89
N GLY A 43 21.56 -17.23 -13.41
CA GLY A 43 22.77 -17.61 -14.17
C GLY A 43 23.95 -16.64 -14.08
N THR A 44 23.79 -15.47 -13.47
CA THR A 44 24.91 -14.55 -13.27
C THR A 44 25.78 -14.99 -12.08
N ALA A 45 27.08 -14.66 -12.14
CA ALA A 45 27.99 -14.92 -11.02
C ALA A 45 27.55 -14.22 -9.72
N PHE A 46 26.85 -13.08 -9.84
CA PHE A 46 26.28 -12.37 -8.69
C PHE A 46 25.21 -13.20 -7.97
N MET A 47 24.22 -13.71 -8.71
CA MET A 47 23.10 -14.47 -8.13
C MET A 47 23.55 -15.78 -7.49
N ILE A 48 24.57 -16.45 -8.04
CA ILE A 48 25.13 -17.68 -7.47
C ILE A 48 25.82 -17.38 -6.13
N LYS A 49 26.64 -16.32 -6.08
CA LYS A 49 27.25 -15.86 -4.84
C LYS A 49 26.18 -15.48 -3.81
N LEU A 50 25.13 -14.79 -4.24
CA LEU A 50 24.01 -14.43 -3.37
C LEU A 50 23.34 -15.67 -2.76
N THR A 51 23.08 -16.74 -3.52
CA THR A 51 22.52 -17.99 -2.98
C THR A 51 23.45 -18.61 -1.93
N GLN A 52 24.76 -18.65 -2.17
CA GLN A 52 25.74 -19.18 -1.20
C GLN A 52 25.77 -18.37 0.10
N GLU A 53 25.73 -17.04 -0.01
CA GLU A 53 25.66 -16.15 1.16
C GLU A 53 24.33 -16.28 1.91
N LEU A 54 23.22 -16.47 1.22
CA LEU A 54 21.92 -16.71 1.85
C LEU A 54 21.91 -18.03 2.62
N ARG A 55 22.52 -19.11 2.09
CA ARG A 55 22.66 -20.39 2.80
C ARG A 55 23.47 -20.24 4.08
N TYR A 56 24.58 -19.49 4.02
CA TYR A 56 25.38 -19.14 5.20
C TYR A 56 24.56 -18.32 6.21
N PHE A 57 23.85 -17.29 5.74
CA PHE A 57 23.01 -16.43 6.58
C PHE A 57 21.92 -17.21 7.31
N ILE A 58 21.18 -18.07 6.61
CA ILE A 58 20.13 -18.91 7.20
C ILE A 58 20.75 -19.85 8.24
N SER A 59 21.86 -20.51 7.90
CA SER A 59 22.53 -21.44 8.81
C SER A 59 23.01 -20.75 10.10
N LYS A 60 23.48 -19.51 9.97
CA LYS A 60 23.87 -18.67 11.11
C LYS A 60 22.66 -18.29 11.95
N LYS A 61 21.58 -17.84 11.32
CA LYS A 61 20.34 -17.45 12.01
C LYS A 61 19.73 -18.61 12.78
N VAL A 62 19.58 -19.78 12.17
CA VAL A 62 19.05 -20.96 12.87
C VAL A 62 19.96 -21.38 14.04
N SER A 63 21.28 -21.23 13.91
CA SER A 63 22.23 -21.56 14.99
C SER A 63 22.15 -20.56 16.16
N GLU A 64 22.11 -19.27 15.87
CA GLU A 64 22.29 -18.20 16.87
C GLU A 64 20.95 -17.61 17.40
N ASP A 65 19.90 -17.61 16.58
CA ASP A 65 18.61 -16.97 16.86
C ASP A 65 17.54 -18.02 17.18
N ALA A 66 16.97 -17.95 18.38
CA ALA A 66 15.97 -18.92 18.83
C ALA A 66 14.65 -18.86 18.04
N ASP A 67 14.28 -17.71 17.47
CA ASP A 67 13.05 -17.59 16.66
C ASP A 67 13.14 -18.38 15.35
N TRP A 68 14.37 -18.69 14.91
CA TRP A 68 14.65 -19.45 13.69
C TRP A 68 14.76 -20.97 13.92
N ARG A 69 14.66 -21.45 15.16
CA ARG A 69 14.85 -22.88 15.48
C ARG A 69 13.60 -23.73 15.34
N ASN A 70 12.43 -23.15 15.62
CA ASN A 70 11.15 -23.85 15.61
C ASN A 70 10.36 -23.61 14.31
N VAL A 71 11.07 -23.38 13.21
CA VAL A 71 10.49 -23.13 11.89
C VAL A 71 11.20 -24.00 10.86
N GLU A 72 10.44 -24.43 9.85
CA GLU A 72 11.02 -25.02 8.65
C GLU A 72 11.32 -23.89 7.67
N ILE A 73 12.58 -23.79 7.26
CA ILE A 73 13.02 -22.75 6.32
C ILE A 73 13.34 -23.43 5.00
N VAL A 74 12.69 -22.98 3.93
CA VAL A 74 12.91 -23.45 2.56
C VAL A 74 13.48 -22.29 1.74
N LEU A 75 14.63 -22.51 1.13
CA LEU A 75 15.27 -21.58 0.18
C LEU A 75 15.12 -22.15 -1.23
N SER A 76 14.31 -21.49 -2.07
CA SER A 76 14.23 -21.77 -3.50
C SER A 76 14.92 -20.66 -4.29
N GLY A 77 16.19 -20.88 -4.59
CA GLY A 77 17.06 -19.91 -5.27
C GLY A 77 16.78 -19.73 -6.77
N PRO A 78 17.55 -18.87 -7.45
CA PRO A 78 17.49 -18.64 -8.90
C PRO A 78 17.87 -19.86 -9.75
N GLU A 79 18.48 -20.88 -9.14
CA GLU A 79 18.86 -22.12 -9.80
C GLU A 79 17.65 -23.02 -10.12
N VAL A 80 16.54 -22.81 -9.40
CA VAL A 80 15.27 -23.51 -9.62
C VAL A 80 14.40 -22.67 -10.56
N PRO A 81 13.98 -23.22 -11.72
CA PRO A 81 13.16 -22.51 -12.70
C PRO A 81 11.84 -21.98 -12.12
N GLY A 82 11.40 -20.84 -12.65
CA GLY A 82 10.14 -20.19 -12.28
C GLY A 82 10.31 -18.92 -11.45
N GLU A 83 9.34 -18.02 -11.57
CA GLU A 83 9.32 -16.75 -10.84
C GLU A 83 9.00 -16.98 -9.36
N GLY A 84 9.54 -16.12 -8.48
CA GLY A 84 9.44 -16.32 -7.03
C GLY A 84 7.99 -16.43 -6.52
N GLU A 85 7.10 -15.56 -6.99
CA GLU A 85 5.67 -15.60 -6.68
C GLU A 85 5.00 -16.91 -7.12
N HIS A 86 5.38 -17.46 -8.28
CA HIS A 86 4.81 -18.68 -8.80
C HIS A 86 5.33 -19.93 -8.10
N LYS A 87 6.61 -19.94 -7.70
CA LYS A 87 7.17 -21.00 -6.85
C LYS A 87 6.49 -21.03 -5.48
N ILE A 88 6.18 -19.87 -4.91
CA ILE A 88 5.40 -19.77 -3.67
C ILE A 88 3.97 -20.31 -3.87
N MET A 89 3.30 -19.89 -4.94
CA MET A 89 1.94 -20.37 -5.22
C MET A 89 1.90 -21.86 -5.53
N GLU A 90 2.92 -22.40 -6.20
CA GLU A 90 3.07 -23.84 -6.42
C GLU A 90 3.23 -24.59 -5.10
N TYR A 91 4.07 -24.09 -4.19
CA TYR A 91 4.20 -24.62 -2.83
C TYR A 91 2.87 -24.61 -2.09
N ILE A 92 2.11 -23.51 -2.12
CA ILE A 92 0.79 -23.42 -1.47
C ILE A 92 -0.20 -24.42 -2.08
N ARG A 93 -0.30 -24.47 -3.42
CA ARG A 93 -1.22 -25.40 -4.12
C ARG A 93 -0.91 -26.86 -3.83
N LEU A 94 0.36 -27.26 -3.88
CA LEU A 94 0.79 -28.63 -3.62
C LEU A 94 0.64 -29.02 -2.16
N SER A 95 0.88 -28.07 -1.23
CA SER A 95 0.64 -28.27 0.20
C SER A 95 -0.86 -28.43 0.47
N LYS A 96 -1.70 -27.57 -0.11
CA LYS A 96 -3.16 -27.61 0.01
C LYS A 96 -3.77 -28.88 -0.59
N ALA A 97 -3.14 -29.44 -1.62
CA ALA A 97 -3.56 -30.70 -2.21
C ALA A 97 -3.37 -31.90 -1.27
N GLN A 98 -2.46 -31.82 -0.29
CA GLN A 98 -2.24 -32.90 0.68
C GLN A 98 -3.47 -33.10 1.58
N THR A 99 -3.65 -34.34 2.07
CA THR A 99 -4.82 -34.72 2.87
C THR A 99 -4.79 -34.21 4.30
N ASP A 100 -3.58 -33.96 4.82
CA ASP A 100 -3.30 -33.49 6.19
C ASP A 100 -3.18 -31.96 6.29
N TYR A 101 -3.42 -31.24 5.19
CA TYR A 101 -3.39 -29.78 5.16
C TYR A 101 -4.45 -29.17 6.09
N ASP A 102 -4.04 -28.27 6.99
CA ASP A 102 -4.95 -27.52 7.86
C ASP A 102 -5.70 -26.45 7.04
N PRO A 103 -7.04 -26.54 6.90
CA PRO A 103 -7.85 -25.57 6.16
C PRO A 103 -7.83 -24.14 6.75
N ASN A 104 -7.25 -23.96 7.95
CA ASN A 104 -7.11 -22.67 8.62
C ASN A 104 -5.64 -22.22 8.74
N THR A 105 -4.77 -22.73 7.86
CA THR A 105 -3.39 -22.25 7.74
C THR A 105 -3.38 -20.74 7.49
N ARG A 106 -2.56 -20.02 8.26
CA ARG A 106 -2.44 -18.56 8.20
C ARG A 106 -1.26 -18.18 7.31
N HIS A 107 -1.53 -17.60 6.15
CA HIS A 107 -0.54 -17.19 5.18
C HIS A 107 -0.24 -15.69 5.29
N CYS A 108 1.05 -15.34 5.21
CA CYS A 108 1.51 -13.96 5.08
C CYS A 108 2.53 -13.90 3.94
N LEU A 109 2.24 -13.11 2.91
CA LEU A 109 3.12 -12.95 1.76
C LEU A 109 3.65 -11.52 1.71
N TYR A 110 4.96 -11.37 1.55
CA TYR A 110 5.60 -10.07 1.43
C TYR A 110 5.82 -9.71 -0.05
N GLY A 111 5.38 -8.52 -0.45
CA GLY A 111 5.67 -7.98 -1.78
C GLY A 111 4.82 -6.77 -2.15
N LEU A 112 5.31 -5.97 -3.11
CA LEU A 112 4.63 -4.76 -3.58
C LEU A 112 3.76 -5.00 -4.82
N ASP A 113 3.92 -6.13 -5.50
CA ASP A 113 3.26 -6.41 -6.76
C ASP A 113 1.75 -6.65 -6.59
N ALA A 114 0.97 -6.17 -7.55
CA ALA A 114 -0.49 -6.33 -7.53
C ALA A 114 -0.93 -7.77 -7.81
N ASP A 115 -0.12 -8.52 -8.57
CA ASP A 115 -0.38 -9.92 -8.92
C ASP A 115 -0.45 -10.79 -7.66
N LEU A 116 0.33 -10.47 -6.61
CA LEU A 116 0.26 -11.17 -5.32
C LEU A 116 -1.11 -11.07 -4.64
N LEU A 117 -1.86 -9.99 -4.89
CA LEU A 117 -3.24 -9.86 -4.43
C LEU A 117 -4.15 -10.84 -5.16
N MET A 118 -3.99 -10.96 -6.47
CA MET A 118 -4.78 -11.88 -7.30
C MET A 118 -4.45 -13.33 -6.97
N LEU A 119 -3.17 -13.67 -6.91
CA LEU A 119 -2.67 -15.00 -6.53
C LEU A 119 -3.07 -15.38 -5.09
N GLY A 120 -3.01 -14.43 -4.15
CA GLY A 120 -3.48 -14.64 -2.78
C GLY A 120 -4.98 -14.93 -2.72
N LEU A 121 -5.82 -14.23 -3.49
CA LEU A 121 -7.27 -14.50 -3.60
C LEU A 121 -7.53 -15.88 -4.24
N LEU A 122 -6.77 -16.24 -5.28
CA LEU A 122 -6.84 -17.54 -5.96
C LEU A 122 -6.50 -18.74 -5.09
N SER A 123 -5.78 -18.54 -3.98
CA SER A 123 -5.58 -19.63 -3.01
C SER A 123 -6.90 -20.09 -2.39
N HIS A 124 -7.91 -19.22 -2.34
CA HIS A 124 -9.17 -19.36 -1.58
C HIS A 124 -8.97 -19.63 -0.08
N ASP A 125 -7.75 -19.53 0.45
CA ASP A 125 -7.52 -19.73 1.88
C ASP A 125 -8.06 -18.54 2.69
N PRO A 126 -8.79 -18.80 3.79
CA PRO A 126 -9.51 -17.75 4.52
C PRO A 126 -8.57 -16.80 5.27
N HIS A 127 -7.43 -17.29 5.75
CA HIS A 127 -6.52 -16.53 6.60
C HIS A 127 -5.27 -16.11 5.84
N PHE A 128 -5.43 -15.22 4.86
CA PHE A 128 -4.34 -14.72 4.01
C PHE A 128 -4.14 -13.21 4.18
N ALA A 129 -2.89 -12.78 4.36
CA ALA A 129 -2.51 -11.38 4.43
C ALA A 129 -1.29 -11.06 3.55
N LEU A 130 -1.22 -9.82 3.05
CA LEU A 130 -0.06 -9.30 2.33
C LEU A 130 0.66 -8.24 3.16
N LEU A 131 1.95 -8.42 3.41
CA LEU A 131 2.81 -7.42 4.04
C LEU A 131 3.43 -6.52 2.97
N ARG A 132 3.16 -5.22 3.04
CA ARG A 132 3.56 -4.24 2.02
C ARG A 132 4.22 -3.02 2.66
N GLU A 133 5.17 -2.41 1.98
CA GLU A 133 5.77 -1.15 2.42
C GLU A 133 4.80 0.03 2.20
N GLU A 134 4.97 1.11 2.96
CA GLU A 134 4.20 2.34 2.77
C GLU A 134 4.47 2.97 1.39
N VAL A 135 3.43 3.02 0.56
CA VAL A 135 3.43 3.78 -0.69
C VAL A 135 2.87 5.17 -0.41
N THR A 136 3.70 6.20 -0.58
CA THR A 136 3.27 7.60 -0.49
C THR A 136 3.04 8.18 -1.88
N PHE A 137 1.86 8.75 -2.12
CA PHE A 137 1.54 9.40 -3.39
C PHE A 137 1.87 10.90 -3.30
N GLY A 138 2.65 11.42 -4.27
CA GLY A 138 2.94 12.86 -4.40
C GLY A 138 4.42 13.22 -4.63
N LYS A 139 4.70 14.50 -4.91
CA LYS A 139 6.03 15.01 -5.34
C LYS A 139 7.11 15.05 -4.24
N ASN A 140 6.76 14.80 -2.98
CA ASN A 140 7.72 14.80 -1.86
C ASN A 140 8.07 13.37 -1.45
N GLN A 141 8.79 12.65 -2.31
CA GLN A 141 9.49 11.44 -1.87
C GLN A 141 10.53 11.85 -0.81
N LYS A 142 10.26 11.55 0.46
CA LYS A 142 11.24 11.73 1.54
C LYS A 142 12.47 10.86 1.23
N LYS A 143 13.67 11.30 1.65
CA LYS A 143 14.86 10.42 1.72
C LYS A 143 14.44 9.12 2.42
N LYS A 144 14.86 7.97 1.90
CA LYS A 144 14.62 6.66 2.51
C LYS A 144 15.03 6.74 3.98
N ALA A 145 14.06 6.63 4.87
CA ALA A 145 14.32 6.50 6.30
C ALA A 145 15.00 5.15 6.55
N GLY A 146 15.72 4.99 7.67
CA GLY A 146 16.29 3.69 8.04
C GLY A 146 15.19 2.61 8.12
N LEU A 147 15.56 1.33 8.03
CA LEU A 147 14.61 0.20 8.06
C LEU A 147 13.65 0.26 9.26
N ASN A 148 14.12 0.75 10.41
CA ASN A 148 13.34 0.90 11.64
C ASN A 148 12.25 1.98 11.55
N ASP A 149 12.42 2.98 10.67
CA ASP A 149 11.46 4.07 10.44
C ASP A 149 10.53 3.80 9.26
N GLN A 150 10.77 2.70 8.52
CA GLN A 150 9.95 2.30 7.40
C GLN A 150 8.62 1.72 7.89
N LYS A 151 7.52 2.29 7.41
CA LYS A 151 6.19 1.80 7.76
C LYS A 151 5.78 0.66 6.84
N PHE A 152 5.18 -0.37 7.44
CA PHE A 152 4.60 -1.50 6.73
C PHE A 152 3.08 -1.54 6.98
N TYR A 153 2.34 -2.00 5.98
CA TYR A 153 0.90 -2.24 6.03
C TYR A 153 0.62 -3.73 5.82
N LEU A 154 -0.35 -4.24 6.57
CA LEU A 154 -0.87 -5.60 6.40
C LEU A 154 -2.23 -5.50 5.69
N LEU A 155 -2.31 -5.99 4.46
CA LEU A 155 -3.54 -6.04 3.67
C LEU A 155 -4.20 -7.40 3.87
N HIS A 156 -5.37 -7.41 4.50
CA HIS A 156 -6.09 -8.63 4.85
C HIS A 156 -7.03 -9.06 3.70
N LEU A 157 -6.76 -10.21 3.10
CA LEU A 157 -7.59 -10.71 1.99
C LEU A 157 -8.96 -11.22 2.46
N CYS A 158 -9.11 -11.62 3.73
CA CYS A 158 -10.41 -11.95 4.31
C CYS A 158 -11.42 -10.79 4.22
N LEU A 159 -11.03 -9.58 4.59
CA LEU A 159 -11.91 -8.41 4.44
C LEU A 159 -12.15 -8.08 2.97
N MET A 160 -11.13 -8.19 2.12
CA MET A 160 -11.32 -7.95 0.69
C MET A 160 -12.36 -8.92 0.09
N ARG A 161 -12.34 -10.19 0.50
CA ARG A 161 -13.36 -11.18 0.11
C ARG A 161 -14.74 -10.78 0.60
N GLU A 162 -14.89 -10.35 1.86
CA GLU A 162 -16.17 -9.87 2.39
C GLU A 162 -16.69 -8.65 1.62
N TYR A 163 -15.83 -7.67 1.30
CA TYR A 163 -16.19 -6.51 0.47
C TYR A 163 -16.59 -6.89 -0.96
N LEU A 164 -15.86 -7.82 -1.60
CA LEU A 164 -16.22 -8.32 -2.92
C LEU A 164 -17.54 -9.10 -2.88
N ASN A 165 -17.80 -9.86 -1.81
CA ASN A 165 -19.08 -10.55 -1.65
C ASN A 165 -20.23 -9.53 -1.52
N MET A 166 -20.03 -8.43 -0.80
CA MET A 166 -21.02 -7.34 -0.73
C MET A 166 -21.30 -6.73 -2.12
N GLU A 167 -20.24 -6.45 -2.90
CA GLU A 167 -20.33 -5.90 -4.26
C GLU A 167 -21.20 -6.77 -5.21
N PHE A 168 -21.07 -8.10 -5.10
CA PHE A 168 -21.74 -9.05 -6.00
C PHE A 168 -22.97 -9.75 -5.41
N SER A 169 -23.26 -9.57 -4.12
CA SER A 169 -24.39 -10.22 -3.42
C SER A 169 -25.75 -10.03 -4.10
N GLN A 170 -25.95 -8.91 -4.81
CA GLN A 170 -27.19 -8.65 -5.56
C GLN A 170 -27.48 -9.70 -6.64
N LEU A 171 -26.45 -10.39 -7.14
CA LEU A 171 -26.58 -11.46 -8.13
C LEU A 171 -27.28 -12.70 -7.58
N GLN A 172 -27.26 -12.91 -6.26
CA GLN A 172 -27.89 -14.08 -5.64
C GLN A 172 -29.38 -14.21 -6.01
N ASN A 173 -30.07 -13.10 -6.26
CA ASN A 173 -31.50 -13.09 -6.59
C ASN A 173 -31.79 -13.04 -8.10
N THR A 174 -30.77 -12.86 -8.95
CA THR A 174 -30.95 -12.66 -10.40
C THR A 174 -30.40 -13.79 -11.26
N LEU A 175 -29.50 -14.62 -10.71
CA LEU A 175 -28.86 -15.70 -11.47
C LEU A 175 -29.82 -16.86 -11.77
N PRO A 176 -29.72 -17.47 -12.97
CA PRO A 176 -30.50 -18.67 -13.32
C PRO A 176 -29.88 -19.98 -12.79
N PHE A 177 -28.77 -19.90 -12.04
CA PHE A 177 -28.04 -21.02 -11.43
C PHE A 177 -27.60 -20.66 -10.00
N ASP A 178 -27.10 -21.65 -9.25
CA ASP A 178 -26.74 -21.48 -7.84
C ASP A 178 -25.62 -20.45 -7.64
N TYR A 179 -25.84 -19.52 -6.71
CA TYR A 179 -24.84 -18.53 -6.31
C TYR A 179 -23.77 -19.16 -5.42
N ASP A 180 -22.54 -19.15 -5.92
CA ASP A 180 -21.29 -19.44 -5.21
C ASP A 180 -20.33 -18.24 -5.33
N PHE A 181 -19.96 -17.66 -4.20
CA PHE A 181 -19.03 -16.52 -4.14
C PHE A 181 -17.60 -16.91 -4.57
N GLU A 182 -17.14 -18.12 -4.29
CA GLU A 182 -15.79 -18.55 -4.67
C GLU A 182 -15.64 -18.59 -6.20
N ARG A 183 -16.72 -18.90 -6.90
CA ARG A 183 -16.79 -18.88 -8.36
C ARG A 183 -16.90 -17.49 -8.95
N ILE A 184 -17.56 -16.57 -8.24
CA ILE A 184 -17.54 -15.14 -8.61
C ILE A 184 -16.13 -14.57 -8.43
N LEU A 185 -15.42 -14.98 -7.38
CA LEU A 185 -14.02 -14.60 -7.17
C LEU A 185 -13.13 -15.10 -8.30
N ASP A 186 -13.35 -16.34 -8.77
CA ASP A 186 -12.69 -16.88 -9.96
C ASP A 186 -12.94 -15.97 -11.18
N ASP A 187 -14.20 -15.67 -11.48
CA ASP A 187 -14.56 -14.83 -12.63
C ASP A 187 -14.00 -13.40 -12.50
N PHE A 188 -13.99 -12.81 -11.29
CA PHE A 188 -13.36 -11.52 -11.02
C PHE A 188 -11.89 -11.49 -11.42
N ILE A 189 -11.16 -12.58 -11.15
CA ILE A 189 -9.73 -12.67 -11.46
C ILE A 189 -9.51 -12.73 -12.97
N LEU A 190 -10.35 -13.48 -13.70
CA LEU A 190 -10.36 -13.45 -15.17
C LEU A 190 -10.62 -12.04 -15.72
N LEU A 191 -11.61 -11.33 -15.18
CA LEU A 191 -11.94 -9.97 -15.62
C LEU A 191 -10.79 -8.99 -15.38
N ALA A 192 -10.07 -9.12 -14.26
CA ALA A 192 -8.94 -8.28 -13.95
C ALA A 192 -7.72 -8.52 -14.87
N LEU A 193 -7.55 -9.73 -15.42
CA LEU A 193 -6.48 -10.01 -16.40
C LEU A 193 -6.58 -9.13 -17.65
N PHE A 194 -7.79 -8.78 -18.08
CA PHE A 194 -8.01 -7.87 -19.23
C PHE A 194 -7.59 -6.43 -18.94
N ILE A 195 -7.71 -6.01 -17.67
CA ILE A 195 -7.28 -4.68 -17.22
C ILE A 195 -5.75 -4.62 -17.20
N GLY A 196 -5.09 -5.68 -16.73
CA GLY A 196 -3.65 -5.81 -16.81
C GLY A 196 -3.06 -7.06 -16.18
N ASN A 197 -1.96 -7.52 -16.78
CA ASN A 197 -1.11 -8.61 -16.30
C ASN A 197 0.29 -8.46 -16.93
N ASP A 198 1.28 -9.22 -16.44
CA ASP A 198 2.67 -9.13 -16.90
C ASP A 198 2.97 -9.82 -18.25
N PHE A 199 2.04 -10.63 -18.76
CA PHE A 199 2.28 -11.51 -19.91
C PHE A 199 1.68 -10.99 -21.21
N LEU A 200 0.60 -10.23 -21.13
CA LEU A 200 -0.13 -9.70 -22.27
C LEU A 200 -0.17 -8.17 -22.27
N PRO A 201 -0.13 -7.53 -23.44
CA PRO A 201 -0.39 -6.11 -23.52
C PRO A 201 -1.83 -5.80 -23.07
N HIS A 202 -1.98 -4.66 -22.39
CA HIS A 202 -3.29 -4.17 -21.96
C HIS A 202 -4.19 -3.91 -23.17
N LEU A 203 -5.48 -4.19 -23.00
CA LEU A 203 -6.48 -3.73 -23.97
C LEU A 203 -6.43 -2.20 -24.07
N PRO A 204 -6.53 -1.64 -25.29
CA PRO A 204 -6.52 -0.19 -25.47
C PRO A 204 -7.72 0.44 -24.76
N ASN A 205 -7.52 1.61 -24.17
CA ASN A 205 -8.55 2.42 -23.53
C ASN A 205 -9.23 1.77 -22.30
N LEU A 206 -8.58 0.76 -21.69
CA LEU A 206 -9.01 0.11 -20.46
C LEU A 206 -7.96 0.34 -19.36
N HIS A 207 -8.11 1.41 -18.58
CA HIS A 207 -7.17 1.78 -17.53
C HIS A 207 -7.83 1.92 -16.16
N ILE A 208 -7.18 1.41 -15.10
CA ILE A 208 -7.68 1.52 -13.71
C ILE A 208 -7.89 2.98 -13.31
N ASN A 209 -6.97 3.86 -13.71
CA ASN A 209 -7.03 5.29 -13.43
C ASN A 209 -8.26 6.00 -14.01
N GLU A 210 -8.94 5.37 -14.97
CA GLU A 210 -10.14 5.86 -15.64
C GLU A 210 -11.42 5.17 -15.14
N GLY A 211 -11.32 4.36 -14.07
CA GLY A 211 -12.48 3.68 -13.48
C GLY A 211 -12.86 2.35 -14.15
N ALA A 212 -11.95 1.75 -14.94
CA ALA A 212 -12.20 0.51 -15.67
C ALA A 212 -12.76 -0.64 -14.80
N LEU A 213 -12.30 -0.77 -13.55
CA LEU A 213 -12.74 -1.84 -12.66
C LEU A 213 -14.23 -1.71 -12.28
N GLY A 214 -14.69 -0.50 -11.97
CA GLY A 214 -16.10 -0.25 -11.65
C GLY A 214 -17.01 -0.48 -12.86
N LEU A 215 -16.57 -0.08 -14.06
CA LEU A 215 -17.26 -0.38 -15.31
C LEU A 215 -17.35 -1.89 -15.54
N MET A 216 -16.26 -2.63 -15.31
CA MET A 216 -16.22 -4.08 -15.45
C MET A 216 -17.19 -4.78 -14.49
N PHE A 217 -17.28 -4.33 -13.23
CA PHE A 217 -18.24 -4.86 -12.26
C PHE A 217 -19.69 -4.64 -12.71
N LYS A 218 -19.97 -3.44 -13.25
CA LYS A 218 -21.30 -3.13 -13.78
C LYS A 218 -21.66 -4.05 -14.95
N ILE A 219 -20.76 -4.20 -15.92
CA ILE A 219 -20.97 -5.08 -17.09
C ILE A 219 -21.16 -6.54 -16.62
N TYR A 220 -20.31 -7.03 -15.73
CA TYR A 220 -20.42 -8.39 -15.21
C TYR A 220 -21.77 -8.63 -14.52
N LYS A 221 -22.22 -7.69 -13.68
CA LYS A 221 -23.53 -7.79 -13.00
C LYS A 221 -24.72 -7.77 -13.96
N GLU A 222 -24.61 -7.05 -15.08
CA GLU A 222 -25.63 -6.99 -16.14
C GLU A 222 -25.65 -8.28 -17.00
N VAL A 223 -24.48 -8.85 -17.30
CA VAL A 223 -24.33 -9.94 -18.27
C VAL A 223 -24.46 -11.33 -17.64
N LEU A 224 -23.90 -11.56 -16.45
CA LEU A 224 -23.87 -12.89 -15.84
C LEU A 224 -25.28 -13.54 -15.69
N PRO A 225 -26.35 -12.80 -15.34
CA PRO A 225 -27.73 -13.35 -15.32
C PRO A 225 -28.23 -13.88 -16.67
N THR A 226 -27.62 -13.44 -17.78
CA THR A 226 -27.94 -13.95 -19.12
C THR A 226 -27.17 -15.22 -19.50
N CYS A 227 -26.18 -15.61 -18.69
CA CYS A 227 -25.37 -16.80 -18.88
C CYS A 227 -26.00 -18.01 -18.18
N ASP A 228 -25.64 -19.21 -18.64
CA ASP A 228 -26.02 -20.51 -18.08
C ASP A 228 -25.07 -21.00 -16.98
N GLY A 229 -24.05 -20.21 -16.62
CA GLY A 229 -23.06 -20.51 -15.58
C GLY A 229 -21.95 -19.46 -15.52
N TYR A 230 -20.92 -19.74 -14.72
CA TYR A 230 -19.72 -18.90 -14.56
C TYR A 230 -18.85 -18.80 -15.82
N LEU A 231 -18.03 -17.75 -15.91
CA LEU A 231 -17.16 -17.49 -17.05
C LEU A 231 -15.99 -18.45 -17.15
N GLN A 232 -15.50 -18.97 -16.01
CA GLN A 232 -14.43 -19.96 -15.99
C GLN A 232 -14.65 -21.08 -14.98
N ASP A 233 -13.87 -22.15 -15.16
CA ASP A 233 -13.77 -23.26 -14.24
C ASP A 233 -12.34 -23.68 -13.92
N GLY A 234 -11.87 -23.23 -12.75
CA GLY A 234 -10.56 -23.62 -12.21
C GLY A 234 -9.41 -23.35 -13.18
N GLY A 235 -9.47 -22.22 -13.87
CA GLY A 235 -8.52 -21.80 -14.89
C GLY A 235 -8.94 -22.08 -16.33
N ARG A 236 -10.03 -22.82 -16.62
CA ARG A 236 -10.52 -23.04 -18.00
C ARG A 236 -11.64 -22.07 -18.35
N VAL A 237 -11.45 -21.26 -19.40
CA VAL A 237 -12.43 -20.23 -19.80
C VAL A 237 -13.54 -20.83 -20.66
N HIS A 238 -14.78 -20.39 -20.42
CA HIS A 238 -15.92 -20.64 -21.30
C HIS A 238 -16.08 -19.49 -22.31
N MET A 239 -15.53 -19.67 -23.50
CA MET A 239 -15.42 -18.62 -24.53
C MET A 239 -16.77 -18.04 -24.94
N LYS A 240 -17.84 -18.86 -25.01
CA LYS A 240 -19.21 -18.37 -25.33
C LYS A 240 -19.78 -17.42 -24.28
N ARG A 241 -19.48 -17.65 -23.00
CA ARG A 241 -19.94 -16.79 -21.90
C ARG A 241 -19.10 -15.53 -21.83
N LEU A 242 -17.79 -15.66 -22.03
CA LEU A 242 -16.86 -14.53 -22.12
C LEU A 242 -17.20 -13.59 -23.30
N GLN A 243 -17.61 -14.12 -24.45
CA GLN A 243 -18.00 -13.32 -25.61
C GLN A 243 -19.06 -12.27 -25.23
N LYS A 244 -20.07 -12.64 -24.44
CA LYS A 244 -21.13 -11.72 -24.01
C LYS A 244 -20.60 -10.53 -23.21
N ILE A 245 -19.56 -10.74 -22.41
CA ILE A 245 -18.89 -9.67 -21.65
C ILE A 245 -18.13 -8.76 -22.62
N LEU A 246 -17.36 -9.33 -23.55
CA LEU A 246 -16.58 -8.58 -24.54
C LEU A 246 -17.48 -7.75 -25.49
N ASP A 247 -18.65 -8.27 -25.86
CA ASP A 247 -19.65 -7.57 -26.67
C ASP A 247 -20.16 -6.30 -25.96
N GLN A 248 -20.47 -6.40 -24.66
CA GLN A 248 -20.88 -5.24 -23.86
C GLN A 248 -19.72 -4.27 -23.60
N LEU A 249 -18.52 -4.80 -23.39
CA LEU A 249 -17.32 -4.00 -23.15
C LEU A 249 -16.94 -3.16 -24.39
N SER A 250 -16.97 -3.78 -25.57
CA SER A 250 -16.69 -3.09 -26.83
C SER A 250 -17.70 -1.96 -27.09
N THR A 251 -18.98 -2.21 -26.85
CA THR A 251 -20.05 -1.23 -27.05
C THR A 251 -19.86 0.02 -26.18
N LYS A 252 -19.39 -0.14 -24.93
CA LYS A 252 -19.22 0.98 -23.99
C LYS A 252 -17.87 1.68 -24.12
N ILE A 253 -16.78 0.93 -24.29
CA ILE A 253 -15.42 1.51 -24.25
C ILE A 253 -14.97 1.99 -25.62
N GLU A 254 -15.10 1.16 -26.63
CA GLU A 254 -14.49 1.44 -27.94
C GLU A 254 -15.24 2.54 -28.67
N LYS A 255 -16.57 2.58 -28.51
CA LYS A 255 -17.40 3.67 -29.01
C LYS A 255 -17.04 5.01 -28.37
N ASP A 256 -16.97 5.06 -27.04
CA ASP A 256 -16.64 6.29 -26.32
C ASP A 256 -15.23 6.78 -26.67
N ALA A 257 -14.27 5.86 -26.84
CA ALA A 257 -12.91 6.19 -27.25
C ALA A 257 -12.84 6.72 -28.69
N PHE A 258 -13.55 6.09 -29.63
CA PHE A 258 -13.64 6.54 -31.01
C PHE A 258 -14.24 7.95 -31.11
N GLU A 259 -15.32 8.22 -30.37
CA GLU A 259 -15.92 9.55 -30.31
C GLU A 259 -15.00 10.58 -29.65
N ALA A 260 -14.26 10.20 -28.59
CA ALA A 260 -13.33 11.09 -27.89
C ALA A 260 -12.11 11.46 -28.74
N GLU A 261 -11.48 10.50 -29.41
CA GLU A 261 -10.35 10.75 -30.32
C GLU A 261 -10.78 11.63 -31.50
N GLY A 262 -11.97 11.40 -32.07
CA GLY A 262 -12.52 12.27 -33.12
C GLY A 262 -12.73 13.72 -32.66
N VAL A 263 -13.16 13.93 -31.41
CA VAL A 263 -13.27 15.27 -30.81
C VAL A 263 -11.89 15.91 -30.59
N GLU A 264 -10.92 15.14 -30.12
CA GLU A 264 -9.55 15.63 -29.91
C GLU A 264 -8.87 16.01 -31.22
N GLU A 265 -9.05 15.20 -32.27
CA GLU A 265 -8.52 15.49 -33.60
C GLU A 265 -9.13 16.77 -34.18
N LEU A 266 -10.46 16.95 -34.06
CA LEU A 266 -11.14 18.19 -34.44
C LEU A 266 -10.66 19.40 -33.60
N TYR A 267 -10.41 19.21 -32.31
CA TYR A 267 -9.89 20.24 -31.44
C TYR A 267 -8.45 20.64 -31.80
N LEU A 268 -7.57 19.67 -32.08
CA LEU A 268 -6.19 19.90 -32.51
C LEU A 268 -6.13 20.54 -33.91
N ALA A 269 -6.95 20.06 -34.85
CA ALA A 269 -7.10 20.67 -36.17
C ALA A 269 -7.62 22.11 -36.06
N GLY A 270 -8.55 22.37 -35.13
CA GLY A 270 -9.07 23.71 -34.83
C GLY A 270 -8.03 24.68 -34.27
N LYS A 271 -6.93 24.21 -33.67
CA LYS A 271 -5.82 25.08 -33.20
C LYS A 271 -4.91 25.57 -34.32
N ARG A 272 -4.98 24.98 -35.52
CA ARG A 272 -4.19 25.42 -36.68
C ARG A 272 -4.76 26.72 -37.27
N PRO A 273 -3.94 27.56 -37.94
CA PRO A 273 -4.39 28.82 -38.55
C PRO A 273 -5.50 28.64 -39.62
N ASP A 274 -5.56 27.46 -40.24
CA ASP A 274 -6.50 27.03 -41.28
C ASP A 274 -7.66 26.16 -40.76
N GLY A 275 -7.76 25.97 -39.43
CA GLY A 275 -8.67 25.03 -38.77
C GLY A 275 -10.14 25.45 -38.66
N GLN A 276 -10.63 26.41 -39.43
CA GLN A 276 -11.98 26.98 -39.25
C GLN A 276 -13.09 25.93 -39.37
N LYS A 277 -13.01 25.03 -40.35
CA LYS A 277 -13.96 23.92 -40.52
C LYS A 277 -14.02 22.98 -39.32
N ALA A 278 -12.89 22.72 -38.69
CA ALA A 278 -12.81 21.84 -37.51
C ALA A 278 -13.41 22.51 -36.27
N ARG A 279 -13.24 23.84 -36.11
CA ARG A 279 -13.92 24.63 -35.06
C ARG A 279 -15.44 24.61 -35.23
N ASP A 280 -15.92 24.77 -36.46
CA ASP A 280 -17.35 24.76 -36.77
C ASP A 280 -17.97 23.38 -36.50
N ALA A 281 -17.27 22.29 -36.85
CA ALA A 281 -17.69 20.93 -36.53
C ALA A 281 -17.70 20.64 -35.02
N LEU A 282 -16.68 21.08 -34.28
CA LEU A 282 -16.60 20.98 -32.81
C LEU A 282 -17.78 21.71 -32.15
N HIS A 283 -18.07 22.94 -32.61
CA HIS A 283 -19.17 23.76 -32.10
C HIS A 283 -20.56 23.17 -32.43
N GLN A 284 -20.69 22.44 -33.55
CA GLN A 284 -21.92 21.68 -33.87
C GLN A 284 -22.09 20.45 -32.96
N LEU A 285 -21.01 19.74 -32.62
CA LEU A 285 -21.03 18.60 -31.69
C LEU A 285 -21.41 19.06 -30.27
N GLU A 286 -20.85 20.18 -29.79
CA GLU A 286 -21.20 20.78 -28.49
C GLU A 286 -22.68 21.21 -28.44
N ARG A 287 -23.20 21.75 -29.56
CA ARG A 287 -24.64 22.08 -29.69
C ARG A 287 -25.55 20.86 -29.66
N LYS A 288 -25.16 19.75 -30.30
CA LYS A 288 -25.91 18.48 -30.23
C LYS A 288 -25.95 17.92 -28.80
N LYS A 289 -24.89 18.12 -28.00
CA LYS A 289 -24.77 17.63 -26.61
C LYS A 289 -25.64 18.41 -25.61
N ASN A 290 -25.95 19.68 -25.89
CA ASN A 290 -26.74 20.58 -25.01
C ASN A 290 -28.28 20.48 -25.16
N GLY A 291 -28.79 19.37 -25.73
CA GLY A 291 -30.23 19.04 -25.76
C GLY A 291 -30.86 19.16 -27.14
N LYS A 292 -31.49 18.07 -27.60
CA LYS A 292 -32.26 17.99 -28.86
C LYS A 292 -33.34 19.10 -28.89
N ARG A 293 -33.22 20.06 -29.81
CA ARG A 293 -34.32 20.96 -30.14
C ARG A 293 -35.53 20.15 -30.62
N MET A 294 -36.73 20.56 -30.18
CA MET A 294 -37.99 19.98 -30.65
C MET A 294 -38.07 20.17 -32.16
N THR A 295 -38.50 19.16 -32.91
CA THR A 295 -38.71 19.23 -34.37
C THR A 295 -40.19 19.00 -34.67
N MET A 296 -40.74 19.74 -35.63
CA MET A 296 -42.10 19.54 -36.13
C MET A 296 -42.12 19.58 -37.66
N THR A 297 -43.09 18.94 -38.31
CA THR A 297 -43.24 19.02 -39.77
C THR A 297 -43.89 20.34 -40.17
N GLU A 298 -43.78 20.73 -41.44
CA GLU A 298 -44.50 21.90 -42.00
C GLU A 298 -46.00 21.83 -41.70
N HIS A 299 -46.62 20.66 -41.91
CA HIS A 299 -48.03 20.42 -41.62
C HIS A 299 -48.39 20.55 -40.13
N GLN A 300 -47.49 20.14 -39.22
CA GLN A 300 -47.69 20.30 -37.77
C GLN A 300 -47.49 21.73 -37.31
N ALA A 301 -46.61 22.49 -38.00
CA ALA A 301 -46.41 23.90 -37.75
C ALA A 301 -47.65 24.71 -38.13
N GLU A 302 -48.32 24.38 -39.23
CA GLU A 302 -49.62 24.97 -39.60
C GLU A 302 -50.69 24.71 -38.52
N ILE A 303 -50.87 23.45 -38.11
CA ILE A 303 -51.82 23.09 -37.05
C ILE A 303 -51.48 23.80 -35.73
N PHE A 304 -50.21 23.92 -35.38
CA PHE A 304 -49.78 24.65 -34.18
C PHE A 304 -50.06 26.15 -34.28
N ASN A 305 -49.79 26.78 -35.42
CA ASN A 305 -50.06 28.20 -35.64
C ASN A 305 -51.56 28.50 -35.54
N ASP A 306 -52.42 27.66 -36.11
CA ASP A 306 -53.88 27.84 -36.02
C ASP A 306 -54.38 27.69 -34.57
N ILE A 307 -53.84 26.73 -33.80
CA ILE A 307 -54.17 26.59 -32.38
C ILE A 307 -53.63 27.77 -31.55
N ARG A 308 -52.41 28.25 -31.84
CA ARG A 308 -51.80 29.41 -31.17
C ARG A 308 -52.62 30.66 -31.42
N ASP A 309 -52.94 30.95 -32.67
CA ASP A 309 -53.69 32.14 -33.07
C ASP A 309 -55.11 32.11 -32.48
N PHE A 310 -55.71 30.92 -32.40
CA PHE A 310 -56.96 30.70 -31.69
C PHE A 310 -56.87 31.01 -30.17
N LEU A 311 -55.80 30.59 -29.49
CA LEU A 311 -55.61 30.79 -28.05
C LEU A 311 -55.16 32.21 -27.67
N THR A 312 -54.65 32.99 -28.62
CA THR A 312 -54.08 34.34 -28.41
C THR A 312 -54.97 35.48 -28.94
N GLY A 313 -56.05 35.15 -29.66
CA GLY A 313 -57.03 36.11 -30.16
C GLY A 313 -57.95 36.71 -29.05
N PRO A 314 -58.66 37.82 -29.33
CA PRO A 314 -59.55 38.46 -28.36
C PRO A 314 -60.73 37.54 -27.97
N PRO A 315 -61.16 37.53 -26.69
CA PRO A 315 -62.19 36.60 -26.21
C PRO A 315 -63.53 36.89 -26.89
N LYS A 316 -63.93 36.02 -27.82
CA LYS A 316 -65.28 36.04 -28.41
C LYS A 316 -66.25 35.44 -27.38
N LEU A 317 -67.07 36.30 -26.79
CA LEU A 317 -68.14 35.94 -25.86
C LEU A 317 -69.21 35.05 -26.52
N VAL A 318 -69.36 33.84 -25.97
CA VAL A 318 -70.60 33.05 -25.76
C VAL A 318 -71.06 32.06 -26.86
N ALA A 319 -71.25 30.81 -26.39
CA ALA A 319 -72.22 29.77 -26.77
C ALA A 319 -72.19 29.18 -28.19
N SER A 320 -71.16 28.39 -28.48
CA SER A 320 -71.20 27.07 -29.17
C SER A 320 -69.75 26.57 -29.29
N GLY A 321 -69.52 25.26 -29.26
CA GLY A 321 -68.19 24.62 -29.13
C GLY A 321 -67.07 25.30 -29.95
N CYS A 322 -65.90 25.45 -29.31
CA CYS A 322 -64.69 26.03 -29.89
C CYS A 322 -64.07 25.05 -30.90
N VAL A 323 -64.64 24.99 -32.11
CA VAL A 323 -64.23 24.06 -33.17
C VAL A 323 -63.34 24.77 -34.20
N LEU A 324 -62.11 24.30 -34.35
CA LEU A 324 -61.23 24.62 -35.49
C LEU A 324 -61.52 23.65 -36.63
N ARG A 325 -61.58 24.15 -37.87
CA ARG A 325 -61.86 23.35 -39.06
C ARG A 325 -60.66 23.33 -39.99
N PHE A 326 -60.26 22.14 -40.40
CA PHE A 326 -59.17 21.92 -41.34
C PHE A 326 -59.71 21.19 -42.57
N ASP A 327 -59.46 21.68 -43.78
CA ASP A 327 -60.00 21.15 -45.04
C ASP A 327 -59.27 19.87 -45.53
N TYR A 328 -58.71 19.10 -44.61
CA TYR A 328 -57.94 17.89 -44.87
C TYR A 328 -58.01 16.89 -43.69
N PRO A 329 -57.86 15.58 -43.94
CA PRO A 329 -57.85 14.58 -42.89
C PRO A 329 -56.51 14.54 -42.16
N PHE A 330 -56.53 14.57 -40.84
CA PHE A 330 -55.29 14.45 -40.05
C PHE A 330 -54.66 13.04 -40.17
N LYS A 331 -53.35 12.97 -40.47
CA LYS A 331 -52.59 11.72 -40.46
C LYS A 331 -52.41 11.22 -39.00
N PRO A 332 -52.09 9.94 -38.76
CA PRO A 332 -51.88 9.42 -37.40
C PRO A 332 -50.81 10.18 -36.60
N ARG A 333 -49.77 10.67 -37.29
CA ARG A 333 -48.71 11.52 -36.70
C ARG A 333 -49.26 12.86 -36.22
N ASP A 334 -50.13 13.50 -37.00
CA ASP A 334 -50.74 14.78 -36.67
C ASP A 334 -51.75 14.65 -35.52
N LYS A 335 -52.51 13.55 -35.48
CA LYS A 335 -53.37 13.21 -34.33
C LYS A 335 -52.57 13.02 -33.04
N SER A 336 -51.41 12.34 -33.11
CA SER A 336 -50.52 12.19 -31.95
C SER A 336 -49.87 13.50 -31.53
N PHE A 337 -49.53 14.36 -32.49
CA PHE A 337 -48.99 15.70 -32.25
C PHE A 337 -50.01 16.59 -31.52
N VAL A 338 -51.23 16.68 -32.04
CA VAL A 338 -52.33 17.44 -31.42
C VAL A 338 -52.64 16.93 -30.02
N LYS A 339 -52.64 15.60 -29.81
CA LYS A 339 -52.83 15.01 -28.48
C LYS A 339 -51.72 15.41 -27.50
N LYS A 340 -50.47 15.48 -27.96
CA LYS A 340 -49.33 15.91 -27.13
C LYS A 340 -49.39 17.41 -26.83
N LEU A 341 -49.63 18.23 -27.86
CA LEU A 341 -49.72 19.68 -27.75
C LEU A 341 -50.86 20.12 -26.82
N THR A 342 -52.06 19.55 -26.98
CA THR A 342 -53.21 19.85 -26.11
C THR A 342 -53.00 19.40 -24.67
N LYS A 343 -52.33 18.25 -24.46
CA LYS A 343 -51.91 17.81 -23.12
C LYS A 343 -50.91 18.77 -22.48
N ASP A 344 -49.91 19.23 -23.22
CA ASP A 344 -48.89 20.18 -22.74
C ASP A 344 -49.52 21.56 -22.44
N LEU A 345 -50.60 21.94 -23.15
CA LEU A 345 -51.40 23.16 -22.91
C LEU A 345 -52.53 22.95 -21.87
N ALA A 346 -52.63 21.77 -21.25
CA ALA A 346 -53.69 21.40 -20.31
C ALA A 346 -55.14 21.50 -20.85
N LEU A 347 -55.32 21.39 -22.17
CA LEU A 347 -56.62 21.40 -22.87
C LEU A 347 -57.12 19.97 -23.12
N SER A 348 -58.44 19.80 -23.15
CA SER A 348 -59.06 18.57 -23.68
C SER A 348 -59.46 18.80 -25.14
N HIS A 349 -59.40 17.76 -25.98
CA HIS A 349 -59.74 17.89 -27.41
C HIS A 349 -60.61 16.75 -27.91
N MET A 350 -61.45 17.04 -28.90
CA MET A 350 -62.20 16.07 -29.69
C MET A 350 -61.89 16.28 -31.18
N LEU A 351 -61.59 15.20 -31.90
CA LEU A 351 -61.26 15.24 -33.33
C LEU A 351 -62.30 14.42 -34.09
N THR A 352 -63.06 15.07 -34.98
CA THR A 352 -64.11 14.45 -35.78
C THR A 352 -63.86 14.71 -37.26
N TRP A 353 -63.88 13.66 -38.09
CA TRP A 353 -63.81 13.79 -39.54
C TRP A 353 -65.22 13.77 -40.13
N ILE A 354 -65.59 14.79 -40.89
CA ILE A 354 -66.91 14.90 -41.52
C ILE A 354 -66.76 14.61 -43.03
N GLU A 355 -67.03 13.37 -43.42
CA GLU A 355 -66.88 12.90 -44.80
C GLU A 355 -67.67 13.72 -45.83
N ALA A 356 -68.85 14.23 -45.45
CA ALA A 356 -69.71 15.02 -46.34
C ALA A 356 -69.13 16.41 -46.68
N GLN A 357 -68.26 16.95 -45.83
CA GLN A 357 -67.65 18.29 -46.01
C GLN A 357 -66.16 18.22 -46.32
N GLN A 358 -65.54 17.03 -46.26
CA GLN A 358 -64.09 16.83 -46.38
C GLN A 358 -63.29 17.66 -45.37
N THR A 359 -63.83 17.87 -44.16
CA THR A 359 -63.18 18.67 -43.11
C THR A 359 -62.93 17.87 -41.83
N THR A 360 -61.78 18.10 -41.20
CA THR A 360 -61.49 17.69 -39.82
C THR A 360 -61.90 18.81 -38.88
N GLU A 361 -62.84 18.52 -37.98
CA GLU A 361 -63.23 19.40 -36.90
C GLU A 361 -62.46 19.04 -35.62
N LEU A 362 -61.65 19.98 -35.12
CA LEU A 362 -60.94 19.90 -33.84
C LEU A 362 -61.65 20.79 -32.83
N GLU A 363 -62.39 20.18 -31.90
CA GLU A 363 -63.01 20.89 -30.78
C GLU A 363 -62.03 20.96 -29.60
N LEU A 364 -61.73 22.18 -29.13
CA LEU A 364 -60.90 22.42 -27.95
C LEU A 364 -61.80 22.74 -26.75
N ILE A 365 -61.68 21.93 -25.70
CA ILE A 365 -62.48 22.03 -24.47
C ILE A 365 -61.59 22.57 -23.35
N PHE A 366 -61.91 23.78 -22.91
CA PHE A 366 -61.34 24.41 -21.73
C PHE A 366 -61.99 23.84 -20.47
N ARG A 367 -61.20 23.43 -19.48
CA ARG A 367 -61.75 23.01 -18.18
C ARG A 367 -62.21 24.25 -17.41
N ASN A 368 -63.52 24.47 -17.30
CA ASN A 368 -64.06 25.51 -16.42
C ASN A 368 -63.74 25.16 -14.96
N VAL A 369 -62.98 26.02 -14.29
CA VAL A 369 -62.96 26.09 -12.82
C VAL A 369 -64.20 26.89 -12.43
N ALA A 370 -65.20 26.21 -11.87
CA ALA A 370 -66.34 26.84 -11.25
C ALA A 370 -66.41 26.45 -9.77
N THR A 371 -66.74 27.47 -8.98
CA THR A 371 -67.22 27.53 -7.59
C THR A 371 -66.23 27.57 -6.41
N GLU A 372 -66.22 28.76 -5.79
CA GLU A 372 -66.20 29.10 -4.35
C GLU A 372 -64.87 29.08 -3.58
N ASP A 373 -64.26 30.27 -3.45
CA ASP A 373 -64.09 31.06 -2.21
C ASP A 373 -62.77 31.87 -2.15
N THR A 374 -62.94 33.20 -2.16
CA THR A 374 -62.11 34.25 -1.51
C THR A 374 -60.60 34.40 -1.82
N SER A 375 -60.32 35.53 -2.49
CA SER A 375 -59.18 36.47 -2.23
C SER A 375 -57.80 36.29 -2.85
N GLU A 376 -57.63 35.54 -3.96
CA GLU A 376 -56.36 35.52 -4.74
C GLU A 376 -56.58 35.53 -6.27
N GLU A 377 -57.55 36.31 -6.76
CA GLU A 377 -57.97 36.30 -8.19
C GLU A 377 -57.05 37.06 -9.18
N SER A 378 -55.88 37.58 -8.77
CA SER A 378 -54.95 38.24 -9.74
C SER A 378 -53.64 37.50 -9.99
N GLU A 379 -53.18 36.61 -9.09
CA GLU A 379 -51.89 35.91 -9.25
C GLU A 379 -52.02 34.55 -9.97
N LEU A 380 -53.16 33.86 -9.85
CA LEU A 380 -53.41 32.57 -10.51
C LEU A 380 -53.55 32.68 -12.04
N ASP A 381 -54.07 33.81 -12.55
CA ASP A 381 -54.22 34.03 -14.00
C ASP A 381 -52.88 34.37 -14.67
N GLU A 382 -51.98 35.11 -14.01
CA GLU A 382 -50.66 35.44 -14.58
C GLU A 382 -49.74 34.22 -14.70
N GLU A 383 -49.72 33.33 -13.70
CA GLU A 383 -48.86 32.14 -13.75
C GLU A 383 -49.36 31.11 -14.77
N ALA A 384 -50.68 30.95 -14.90
CA ALA A 384 -51.30 30.08 -15.90
C ALA A 384 -51.08 30.61 -17.34
N LEU A 385 -51.23 31.92 -17.55
CA LEU A 385 -50.90 32.57 -18.82
C LEU A 385 -49.40 32.46 -19.13
N ALA A 386 -48.52 32.67 -18.16
CA ALA A 386 -47.07 32.52 -18.33
C ALA A 386 -46.66 31.05 -18.59
N ALA A 387 -47.36 30.07 -18.02
CA ALA A 387 -47.14 28.65 -18.31
C ALA A 387 -47.57 28.30 -19.74
N ARG A 388 -48.77 28.76 -20.16
CA ARG A 388 -49.25 28.63 -21.55
C ARG A 388 -48.25 29.25 -22.53
N ASP A 389 -47.82 30.48 -22.28
CA ASP A 389 -46.92 31.21 -23.18
C ASP A 389 -45.52 30.59 -23.23
N ARG A 390 -45.04 30.00 -22.12
CA ARG A 390 -43.79 29.19 -22.11
C ARG A 390 -43.91 27.94 -23.00
N VAL A 391 -45.06 27.26 -22.97
CA VAL A 391 -45.32 26.10 -23.84
C VAL A 391 -45.44 26.54 -25.29
N LEU A 392 -46.20 27.59 -25.61
CA LEU A 392 -46.31 28.12 -26.96
C LEU A 392 -44.93 28.53 -27.51
N LYS A 393 -44.13 29.26 -26.74
CA LYS A 393 -42.78 29.68 -27.13
C LYS A 393 -41.83 28.50 -27.34
N LYS A 394 -42.01 27.39 -26.61
CA LYS A 394 -41.23 26.16 -26.81
C LYS A 394 -41.53 25.51 -28.15
N TYR A 395 -42.80 25.47 -28.57
CA TYR A 395 -43.20 24.92 -29.86
C TYR A 395 -42.88 25.91 -31.00
N GLU A 396 -43.01 27.22 -30.81
CA GLU A 396 -42.64 28.23 -31.80
C GLU A 396 -41.15 28.23 -32.17
N ASN A 397 -40.28 27.84 -31.21
CA ASN A 397 -38.85 27.69 -31.43
C ASN A 397 -38.43 26.28 -31.92
N ALA A 398 -39.38 25.42 -32.30
CA ALA A 398 -39.08 24.11 -32.85
C ALA A 398 -38.58 24.21 -34.30
N ASP A 399 -37.59 23.38 -34.66
CA ASP A 399 -37.05 23.37 -36.02
C ASP A 399 -38.06 22.67 -36.97
N ILE A 400 -38.47 23.34 -38.05
CA ILE A 400 -39.43 22.82 -39.04
C ILE A 400 -38.70 21.93 -40.04
N MET A 401 -39.16 20.69 -40.20
CA MET A 401 -38.60 19.71 -41.14
C MET A 401 -39.57 19.45 -42.32
N PRO A 402 -39.05 19.29 -43.56
CA PRO A 402 -39.86 18.92 -44.73
C PRO A 402 -40.41 17.49 -44.60
N GLU A 403 -41.60 17.25 -45.18
CA GLU A 403 -42.44 16.05 -44.93
C GLU A 403 -41.83 14.72 -45.44
N GLU A 404 -40.85 14.77 -46.35
CA GLU A 404 -40.26 13.61 -47.04
C GLU A 404 -38.97 13.05 -46.42
N VAL A 405 -38.55 13.50 -45.24
CA VAL A 405 -37.34 12.93 -44.60
C VAL A 405 -37.73 11.67 -43.80
N ASP A 406 -37.52 10.50 -44.41
CA ASP A 406 -37.69 9.21 -43.73
C ASP A 406 -36.61 9.05 -42.64
N LYS A 407 -36.99 9.30 -41.38
CA LYS A 407 -36.07 9.23 -40.23
C LYS A 407 -35.37 7.87 -40.13
N GLU A 408 -36.02 6.79 -40.55
CA GLU A 408 -35.41 5.45 -40.56
C GLU A 408 -34.32 5.30 -41.63
N GLN A 409 -34.42 6.03 -42.74
CA GLN A 409 -33.38 6.03 -43.76
C GLN A 409 -32.18 6.87 -43.32
N VAL A 410 -32.41 8.06 -42.75
CA VAL A 410 -31.35 8.91 -42.20
C VAL A 410 -30.59 8.22 -41.07
N GLU A 411 -31.29 7.57 -40.13
CA GLU A 411 -30.64 6.83 -39.04
C GLU A 411 -29.83 5.62 -39.53
N ARG A 412 -30.26 4.96 -40.62
CA ARG A 412 -29.48 3.89 -41.26
C ARG A 412 -28.23 4.42 -41.94
N GLU A 413 -28.35 5.51 -42.70
CA GLU A 413 -27.21 6.14 -43.38
C GLU A 413 -26.17 6.70 -42.38
N GLU A 414 -26.62 7.33 -41.29
CA GLU A 414 -25.74 7.80 -40.20
C GLU A 414 -25.03 6.62 -39.50
N LYS A 415 -25.73 5.50 -39.31
CA LYS A 415 -25.15 4.29 -38.73
C LYS A 415 -24.11 3.64 -39.66
N GLU A 416 -24.39 3.53 -40.95
CA GLU A 416 -23.43 2.99 -41.93
C GLU A 416 -22.19 3.89 -42.05
N GLN A 417 -22.36 5.21 -42.01
CA GLN A 417 -21.23 6.15 -41.98
C GLN A 417 -20.38 5.97 -40.72
N PHE A 418 -21.02 5.81 -39.55
CA PHE A 418 -20.33 5.55 -38.30
C PHE A 418 -19.56 4.21 -38.34
N ASP A 419 -20.19 3.14 -38.79
CA ASP A 419 -19.59 1.81 -38.86
C ASP A 419 -18.39 1.78 -39.83
N ASN A 420 -18.49 2.50 -40.96
CA ASN A 420 -17.39 2.65 -41.91
C ASN A 420 -16.22 3.47 -41.33
N ALA A 421 -16.51 4.57 -40.62
CA ALA A 421 -15.49 5.39 -39.99
C ALA A 421 -14.76 4.63 -38.87
N LEU A 422 -15.51 3.87 -38.05
CA LEU A 422 -14.95 3.01 -37.01
C LEU A 422 -14.06 1.91 -37.61
N ARG A 423 -14.48 1.31 -38.74
CA ARG A 423 -13.68 0.33 -39.48
C ARG A 423 -12.36 0.92 -39.96
N GLN A 424 -12.38 2.14 -40.52
CA GLN A 424 -11.17 2.81 -40.98
C GLN A 424 -10.21 3.10 -39.83
N TRP A 425 -10.71 3.63 -38.71
CA TRP A 425 -9.91 3.90 -37.51
C TRP A 425 -9.21 2.66 -36.97
N LYS A 426 -9.90 1.51 -36.94
CA LYS A 426 -9.27 0.23 -36.60
C LYS A 426 -8.20 -0.19 -37.61
N ALA A 427 -8.49 -0.06 -38.91
CA ALA A 427 -7.54 -0.42 -39.96
C ALA A 427 -6.24 0.40 -39.85
N GLU A 428 -6.35 1.68 -39.49
CA GLU A 428 -5.19 2.55 -39.21
C GLU A 428 -4.41 2.08 -37.97
N TYR A 429 -5.10 1.73 -36.88
CA TYR A 429 -4.46 1.17 -35.69
C TYR A 429 -3.62 -0.08 -36.00
N TYR A 430 -4.18 -1.07 -36.70
CA TYR A 430 -3.48 -2.32 -37.01
C TYR A 430 -2.32 -2.13 -37.98
N ARG A 431 -2.50 -1.25 -38.99
CA ARG A 431 -1.46 -0.93 -39.95
C ARG A 431 -0.28 -0.22 -39.29
N ASP A 432 -0.54 0.81 -38.49
CA ASP A 432 0.51 1.69 -37.96
C ASP A 432 1.22 1.08 -36.74
N LYS A 433 0.50 0.29 -35.91
CA LYS A 433 1.08 -0.32 -34.71
C LYS A 433 1.65 -1.71 -34.94
N MET A 434 1.03 -2.52 -35.81
CA MET A 434 1.35 -3.94 -35.96
C MET A 434 1.72 -4.35 -37.39
N GLU A 435 1.65 -3.43 -38.37
CA GLU A 435 1.87 -3.74 -39.80
C GLU A 435 0.93 -4.84 -40.34
N ILE A 436 -0.26 -4.97 -39.75
CA ILE A 436 -1.28 -5.97 -40.11
C ILE A 436 -2.29 -5.35 -41.08
N ASN A 437 -2.69 -6.11 -42.11
CA ASN A 437 -3.80 -5.74 -42.97
C ASN A 437 -5.12 -6.19 -42.32
N TYR A 438 -5.94 -5.23 -41.88
CA TYR A 438 -7.23 -5.48 -41.23
C TYR A 438 -8.22 -6.27 -42.10
N GLU A 439 -8.12 -6.17 -43.43
CA GLU A 439 -8.97 -6.92 -44.37
C GLU A 439 -8.53 -8.39 -44.53
N ASN A 440 -7.35 -8.76 -44.02
CA ASN A 440 -6.86 -10.13 -44.05
C ASN A 440 -7.31 -10.90 -42.81
N ALA A 441 -8.39 -11.69 -42.97
CA ALA A 441 -8.95 -12.51 -41.90
C ALA A 441 -7.94 -13.48 -41.26
N GLN A 442 -6.98 -14.04 -42.00
CA GLN A 442 -5.98 -14.95 -41.42
C GLN A 442 -5.02 -14.23 -40.46
N GLN A 443 -4.60 -13.01 -40.80
CA GLN A 443 -3.72 -12.22 -39.93
C GLN A 443 -4.45 -11.78 -38.66
N MET A 444 -5.70 -11.35 -38.80
CA MET A 444 -6.55 -10.97 -37.66
C MET A 444 -6.87 -12.18 -36.77
N ASP A 445 -7.20 -13.33 -37.35
CA ASP A 445 -7.46 -14.56 -36.61
C ASP A 445 -6.23 -15.05 -35.83
N ALA A 446 -5.03 -14.90 -36.41
CA ALA A 446 -3.79 -15.20 -35.71
C ALA A 446 -3.57 -14.28 -34.50
N LEU A 447 -3.78 -12.97 -34.65
CA LEU A 447 -3.68 -11.99 -33.57
C LEU A 447 -4.68 -12.27 -32.44
N VAL A 448 -5.96 -12.41 -32.78
CA VAL A 448 -7.06 -12.66 -31.84
C VAL A 448 -6.88 -14.01 -31.15
N GLY A 449 -6.55 -15.05 -31.92
CA GLY A 449 -6.28 -16.38 -31.41
C GLY A 449 -5.12 -16.39 -30.41
N SER A 450 -3.98 -15.77 -30.76
CA SER A 450 -2.83 -15.65 -29.84
C SER A 450 -3.18 -14.90 -28.56
N TYR A 451 -4.00 -13.85 -28.62
CA TYR A 451 -4.39 -13.09 -27.44
C TYR A 451 -5.27 -13.92 -26.48
N LEU A 452 -6.29 -14.60 -27.02
CA LEU A 452 -7.22 -15.42 -26.23
C LEU A 452 -6.56 -16.67 -25.65
N ILE A 453 -5.70 -17.34 -26.45
CA ILE A 453 -4.86 -18.43 -25.98
C ILE A 453 -3.94 -17.92 -24.86
N GLY A 454 -3.45 -16.69 -24.96
CA GLY A 454 -2.68 -16.07 -23.89
C GLY A 454 -3.44 -15.86 -22.60
N ILE A 455 -4.69 -15.37 -22.66
CA ILE A 455 -5.54 -15.26 -21.46
C ILE A 455 -5.73 -16.62 -20.82
N GLN A 456 -5.97 -17.64 -21.64
CA GLN A 456 -6.07 -19.03 -21.18
C GLN A 456 -4.75 -19.54 -20.58
N TRP A 457 -3.59 -19.18 -21.15
CA TRP A 457 -2.27 -19.52 -20.61
C TRP A 457 -2.03 -18.88 -19.24
N VAL A 458 -2.34 -17.58 -19.08
CA VAL A 458 -2.17 -16.85 -17.81
C VAL A 458 -3.05 -17.45 -16.71
N LEU A 459 -4.31 -17.77 -17.03
CA LEU A 459 -5.18 -18.46 -16.07
C LEU A 459 -4.63 -19.84 -15.67
N GLN A 460 -4.13 -20.64 -16.62
CA GLN A 460 -3.50 -21.92 -16.27
C GLN A 460 -2.27 -21.71 -15.38
N TYR A 461 -1.42 -20.74 -15.72
CA TYR A 461 -0.23 -20.37 -14.95
C TYR A 461 -0.55 -20.03 -13.49
N TYR A 462 -1.67 -19.33 -13.27
CA TYR A 462 -2.14 -18.92 -11.96
C TYR A 462 -2.80 -20.08 -11.17
N TYR A 463 -3.68 -20.87 -11.81
CA TYR A 463 -4.46 -21.92 -11.14
C TYR A 463 -3.72 -23.27 -11.02
N ASN A 464 -3.04 -23.70 -12.08
CA ASN A 464 -2.52 -25.06 -12.21
C ASN A 464 -0.98 -25.09 -12.37
N GLY A 465 -0.33 -23.95 -12.51
CA GLY A 465 1.11 -23.84 -12.79
C GLY A 465 1.40 -23.71 -14.29
N VAL A 466 2.68 -23.74 -14.67
CA VAL A 466 3.11 -23.46 -16.05
C VAL A 466 2.46 -24.42 -17.03
N ALA A 467 1.69 -23.88 -17.99
CA ALA A 467 1.06 -24.67 -19.03
C ALA A 467 2.00 -24.91 -20.23
N SER A 468 2.87 -23.95 -20.53
CA SER A 468 3.88 -24.03 -21.58
C SER A 468 5.00 -23.05 -21.33
N TRP A 469 6.25 -23.53 -21.35
CA TRP A 469 7.47 -22.72 -21.25
C TRP A 469 7.81 -22.00 -22.56
N GLY A 470 7.46 -22.59 -23.72
CA GLY A 470 7.76 -22.04 -25.03
C GLY A 470 6.68 -21.10 -25.59
N TRP A 471 5.48 -21.08 -25.00
CA TRP A 471 4.42 -20.19 -25.46
C TRP A 471 4.71 -18.72 -25.10
N PHE A 472 4.48 -17.81 -26.04
CA PHE A 472 4.49 -16.36 -25.81
C PHE A 472 3.52 -15.66 -26.75
N TYR A 473 3.13 -14.43 -26.40
CA TYR A 473 2.34 -13.57 -27.27
C TYR A 473 3.25 -12.83 -28.28
N PRO A 474 3.09 -13.07 -29.61
CA PRO A 474 4.08 -12.64 -30.61
C PRO A 474 3.83 -11.23 -31.18
N TYR A 475 3.13 -10.37 -30.44
CA TYR A 475 2.85 -8.99 -30.84
C TYR A 475 3.13 -8.04 -29.67
N HIS A 476 3.51 -6.79 -29.96
CA HIS A 476 3.74 -5.79 -28.91
C HIS A 476 2.44 -5.13 -28.40
N TYR A 477 1.33 -5.29 -29.12
CA TYR A 477 0.06 -4.62 -28.86
C TYR A 477 -1.10 -5.61 -28.80
N ALA A 478 -2.17 -5.26 -28.08
CA ALA A 478 -3.40 -6.05 -27.99
C ALA A 478 -4.37 -5.75 -29.15
N PRO A 479 -5.25 -6.68 -29.55
CA PRO A 479 -6.35 -6.37 -30.46
C PRO A 479 -7.35 -5.38 -29.83
N LYS A 480 -8.15 -4.72 -30.68
CA LYS A 480 -9.29 -3.92 -30.24
C LYS A 480 -10.40 -4.85 -29.73
N ILE A 481 -11.21 -4.35 -28.79
CA ILE A 481 -12.16 -5.19 -28.02
C ILE A 481 -13.25 -5.75 -28.92
N SER A 482 -13.82 -4.94 -29.82
CA SER A 482 -14.85 -5.39 -30.76
C SER A 482 -14.37 -6.41 -31.79
N ASP A 483 -13.05 -6.53 -32.00
CA ASP A 483 -12.48 -7.54 -32.91
C ASP A 483 -12.26 -8.90 -32.20
N LEU A 484 -12.38 -8.96 -30.86
CA LEU A 484 -12.49 -10.20 -30.09
C LEU A 484 -13.90 -10.79 -30.22
N SER A 485 -14.27 -11.15 -31.46
CA SER A 485 -15.57 -11.71 -31.81
C SER A 485 -15.45 -13.16 -32.28
N GLN A 486 -16.54 -13.92 -32.13
CA GLN A 486 -16.63 -15.34 -32.48
C GLN A 486 -15.48 -16.15 -31.83
N ILE A 487 -15.22 -15.88 -30.55
CA ILE A 487 -14.05 -16.43 -29.84
C ILE A 487 -14.18 -17.91 -29.48
N ASP A 488 -15.36 -18.50 -29.66
CA ASP A 488 -15.63 -19.90 -29.37
C ASP A 488 -14.86 -20.88 -30.26
N ARG A 489 -14.43 -20.44 -31.45
CA ARG A 489 -13.53 -21.20 -32.33
C ARG A 489 -12.14 -21.49 -31.73
N PHE A 490 -11.74 -20.78 -30.68
CA PHE A 490 -10.44 -20.97 -30.01
C PHE A 490 -10.54 -21.80 -28.70
N GLN A 491 -11.70 -22.39 -28.40
CA GLN A 491 -11.99 -23.06 -27.12
C GLN A 491 -11.10 -24.29 -26.81
N ASP A 492 -10.67 -25.03 -27.84
CA ASP A 492 -10.04 -26.36 -27.70
C ASP A 492 -8.51 -26.36 -27.88
N HIS A 493 -7.85 -25.24 -27.57
CA HIS A 493 -6.39 -25.16 -27.64
C HIS A 493 -5.72 -26.04 -26.57
N THR A 494 -4.67 -26.77 -26.97
CA THR A 494 -3.87 -27.60 -26.06
C THR A 494 -2.45 -27.08 -26.00
N PHE A 495 -1.94 -26.85 -24.79
CA PHE A 495 -0.57 -26.43 -24.56
C PHE A 495 0.39 -27.62 -24.52
N HIS A 496 1.59 -27.41 -25.07
CA HIS A 496 2.73 -28.30 -24.87
C HIS A 496 3.64 -27.70 -23.81
N LEU A 497 3.92 -28.44 -22.74
CA LEU A 497 4.68 -27.93 -21.59
C LEU A 497 6.07 -27.41 -22.01
N GLY A 498 6.78 -28.14 -22.87
CA GLY A 498 8.15 -27.80 -23.25
C GLY A 498 9.12 -27.86 -22.06
N GLU A 499 10.29 -27.25 -22.23
CA GLU A 499 11.32 -27.16 -21.18
C GLU A 499 11.67 -25.69 -20.92
N PRO A 500 12.01 -25.32 -19.67
CA PRO A 500 12.54 -23.98 -19.39
C PRO A 500 13.92 -23.80 -20.02
N PHE A 501 14.24 -22.58 -20.44
CA PHE A 501 15.60 -22.22 -20.84
C PHE A 501 16.59 -22.45 -19.70
N LYS A 502 17.80 -22.91 -20.04
CA LYS A 502 18.91 -22.94 -19.08
C LYS A 502 19.34 -21.51 -18.72
N PRO A 503 20.05 -21.32 -17.59
CA PRO A 503 20.42 -19.98 -17.12
C PRO A 503 21.15 -19.11 -18.16
N TYR A 504 22.13 -19.65 -18.90
CA TYR A 504 22.81 -18.88 -19.96
C TYR A 504 21.98 -18.65 -21.21
N GLU A 505 21.07 -19.58 -21.53
CA GLU A 505 20.15 -19.43 -22.66
C GLU A 505 19.15 -18.30 -22.34
N GLN A 506 18.62 -18.26 -21.12
CA GLN A 506 17.79 -17.16 -20.62
C GLN A 506 18.55 -15.83 -20.59
N LEU A 507 19.80 -15.80 -20.14
CA LEU A 507 20.60 -14.57 -20.10
C LEU A 507 20.84 -14.01 -21.51
N MET A 508 21.19 -14.88 -22.48
CA MET A 508 21.28 -14.48 -23.88
C MET A 508 19.93 -14.00 -24.42
N GLY A 509 18.84 -14.59 -23.91
CA GLY A 509 17.48 -14.22 -24.29
C GLY A 509 16.98 -12.88 -23.74
N VAL A 510 17.61 -12.35 -22.69
CA VAL A 510 17.08 -11.21 -21.90
C VAL A 510 18.03 -10.02 -21.84
N LEU A 511 19.35 -10.22 -21.87
CA LEU A 511 20.32 -9.15 -21.67
C LEU A 511 20.58 -8.32 -22.95
N PRO A 512 20.78 -6.99 -22.82
CA PRO A 512 21.28 -6.14 -23.90
C PRO A 512 22.80 -6.24 -24.05
N THR A 513 23.33 -5.78 -25.19
CA THR A 513 24.77 -5.76 -25.49
C THR A 513 25.60 -5.04 -24.43
N LEU A 514 25.06 -3.96 -23.85
CA LEU A 514 25.71 -3.15 -22.80
C LEU A 514 26.05 -3.97 -21.55
N SER A 515 25.23 -4.98 -21.23
CA SER A 515 25.42 -5.87 -20.08
C SER A 515 26.10 -7.20 -20.44
N ARG A 516 26.73 -7.31 -21.62
CA ARG A 516 27.42 -8.55 -22.07
C ARG A 516 28.51 -9.04 -21.11
N LYS A 517 29.06 -8.16 -20.26
CA LYS A 517 30.08 -8.53 -19.24
C LYS A 517 29.55 -9.59 -18.26
N LEU A 518 28.23 -9.67 -18.06
CA LEU A 518 27.56 -10.63 -17.18
C LEU A 518 27.52 -12.07 -17.75
N LEU A 519 27.78 -12.23 -19.04
CA LEU A 519 27.84 -13.54 -19.71
C LEU A 519 29.26 -14.12 -19.72
N PRO A 520 29.40 -15.45 -19.85
CA PRO A 520 30.68 -16.10 -20.15
C PRO A 520 31.36 -15.50 -21.38
N PRO A 521 32.70 -15.34 -21.40
CA PRO A 521 33.43 -14.83 -22.56
C PRO A 521 33.08 -15.54 -23.88
N ALA A 522 32.77 -16.83 -23.82
CA ALA A 522 32.38 -17.65 -24.98
C ALA A 522 31.17 -17.12 -25.77
N TYR A 523 30.21 -16.46 -25.09
CA TYR A 523 28.96 -15.99 -25.71
C TYR A 523 28.95 -14.50 -26.02
N ARG A 524 29.87 -13.70 -25.46
CA ARG A 524 29.88 -12.23 -25.62
C ARG A 524 30.00 -11.79 -27.07
N GLU A 525 30.78 -12.53 -27.86
CA GLU A 525 30.99 -12.24 -29.29
C GLU A 525 29.70 -12.35 -30.09
N LEU A 526 28.78 -13.26 -29.73
CA LEU A 526 27.51 -13.46 -30.44
C LEU A 526 26.60 -12.22 -30.41
N MET A 527 26.77 -11.35 -29.41
CA MET A 527 25.98 -10.12 -29.27
C MET A 527 26.58 -8.93 -30.03
N THR A 528 27.83 -9.03 -30.50
CA THR A 528 28.58 -7.86 -31.01
C THR A 528 29.22 -8.05 -32.36
N ASP A 529 29.46 -9.30 -32.76
CA ASP A 529 29.99 -9.64 -34.08
C ASP A 529 28.88 -9.48 -35.13
N TYR A 530 29.14 -8.66 -36.15
CA TYR A 530 28.21 -8.46 -37.27
C TYR A 530 28.00 -9.73 -38.11
N SER A 531 28.91 -10.72 -38.02
CA SER A 531 28.74 -12.03 -38.65
C SER A 531 27.91 -13.01 -37.81
N SER A 532 27.49 -12.62 -36.61
CA SER A 532 26.67 -13.46 -35.74
C SER A 532 25.29 -13.72 -36.37
N PRO A 533 24.80 -14.97 -36.37
CA PRO A 533 23.50 -15.31 -36.94
C PRO A 533 22.32 -14.74 -36.13
N ILE A 534 22.59 -14.11 -34.99
CA ILE A 534 21.59 -13.55 -34.05
C ILE A 534 21.88 -12.08 -33.69
N ILE A 535 22.69 -11.37 -34.49
CA ILE A 535 23.02 -9.96 -34.24
C ILE A 535 21.78 -9.05 -34.26
N ASP A 536 20.78 -9.41 -35.07
CA ASP A 536 19.48 -8.75 -35.17
C ASP A 536 18.70 -8.75 -33.85
N PHE A 537 18.97 -9.68 -32.93
CA PHE A 537 18.33 -9.70 -31.62
C PHE A 537 18.86 -8.62 -30.67
N TYR A 538 19.96 -7.94 -30.99
CA TYR A 538 20.60 -6.99 -30.09
C TYR A 538 20.75 -5.59 -30.71
N PRO A 539 19.63 -4.90 -31.03
CA PRO A 539 19.68 -3.55 -31.57
C PRO A 539 20.32 -2.58 -30.56
N LYS A 540 21.13 -1.64 -31.06
CA LYS A 540 21.69 -0.55 -30.25
C LYS A 540 20.64 0.51 -29.94
N ASP A 541 19.89 0.89 -30.97
CA ASP A 541 18.78 1.84 -30.89
C ASP A 541 17.46 1.12 -31.11
N PHE A 542 16.44 1.49 -30.33
CA PHE A 542 15.09 0.94 -30.41
C PHE A 542 14.06 2.02 -30.07
N ASP A 543 12.88 1.86 -30.66
CA ASP A 543 11.76 2.78 -30.47
C ASP A 543 10.98 2.48 -29.19
N THR A 544 10.46 3.55 -28.59
CA THR A 544 9.57 3.48 -27.42
C THR A 544 8.26 4.19 -27.73
N ASP A 545 7.13 3.50 -27.54
CA ASP A 545 5.79 4.04 -27.76
C ASP A 545 5.03 4.16 -26.44
N MET A 546 4.57 5.37 -26.11
CA MET A 546 3.82 5.65 -24.88
C MET A 546 2.41 5.05 -24.92
N ASN A 547 1.81 4.87 -26.10
CA ASN A 547 0.48 4.25 -26.29
C ASN A 547 -0.58 4.64 -25.21
N GLY A 548 -0.75 5.95 -24.97
CA GLY A 548 -1.71 6.49 -23.99
C GLY A 548 -1.26 6.46 -22.52
N LYS A 549 -0.10 5.86 -22.22
CA LYS A 549 0.48 5.85 -20.87
C LYS A 549 1.07 7.21 -20.50
N LYS A 550 0.95 7.58 -19.22
CA LYS A 550 1.45 8.87 -18.71
C LYS A 550 2.92 8.81 -18.31
N GLN A 551 3.39 7.63 -17.93
CA GLN A 551 4.72 7.46 -17.35
C GLN A 551 5.63 6.77 -18.33
N ASN A 552 6.84 7.32 -18.49
CA ASN A 552 7.76 6.80 -19.48
C ASN A 552 8.05 5.33 -19.22
N TRP A 553 8.16 4.88 -17.96
CA TRP A 553 8.45 3.47 -17.60
C TRP A 553 7.40 2.46 -18.08
N GLU A 554 6.18 2.91 -18.39
CA GLU A 554 5.10 2.08 -18.93
C GLU A 554 5.11 2.01 -20.47
N ALA A 555 6.02 2.74 -21.14
CA ALA A 555 6.14 2.74 -22.60
C ALA A 555 6.50 1.35 -23.14
N ILE A 556 5.90 1.01 -24.29
CA ILE A 556 6.18 -0.22 -25.03
C ILE A 556 7.54 -0.06 -25.72
N VAL A 557 8.44 -1.00 -25.44
CA VAL A 557 9.78 -1.07 -26.03
C VAL A 557 9.75 -1.99 -27.24
N LYS A 558 9.89 -1.44 -28.45
CA LYS A 558 9.83 -2.19 -29.71
C LYS A 558 11.19 -2.84 -29.99
N ILE A 559 11.36 -4.07 -29.52
CA ILE A 559 12.53 -4.92 -29.81
C ILE A 559 12.10 -6.21 -30.53
N PRO A 560 12.92 -6.77 -31.43
CA PRO A 560 12.60 -8.00 -32.16
C PRO A 560 12.42 -9.18 -31.21
N PHE A 561 11.40 -10.02 -31.40
CA PHE A 561 11.24 -11.24 -30.61
C PHE A 561 12.34 -12.27 -30.93
N ILE A 562 12.75 -13.07 -29.94
CA ILE A 562 13.79 -14.08 -30.15
C ILE A 562 13.18 -15.33 -30.75
N ASP A 563 13.82 -15.82 -31.80
CA ASP A 563 13.62 -17.18 -32.28
C ASP A 563 14.47 -18.13 -31.44
N GLU A 564 13.78 -19.00 -30.69
CA GLU A 564 14.40 -19.99 -29.78
C GLU A 564 15.38 -20.91 -30.52
N THR A 565 15.01 -21.40 -31.71
CA THR A 565 15.83 -22.36 -32.45
C THR A 565 17.13 -21.70 -32.93
N ARG A 566 17.03 -20.50 -33.52
CA ARG A 566 18.20 -19.73 -33.96
C ARG A 566 19.14 -19.39 -32.80
N LEU A 567 18.58 -19.03 -31.64
CA LEU A 567 19.37 -18.70 -30.45
C LEU A 567 20.14 -19.93 -29.95
N LEU A 568 19.46 -21.06 -29.75
CA LEU A 568 20.06 -22.28 -29.21
C LEU A 568 21.12 -22.86 -30.14
N GLU A 569 20.89 -22.86 -31.45
CA GLU A 569 21.89 -23.29 -32.44
C GLU A 569 23.15 -22.42 -32.42
N ALA A 570 22.98 -21.09 -32.36
CA ALA A 570 24.10 -20.15 -32.26
C ALA A 570 24.92 -20.38 -30.98
N MET A 571 24.26 -20.59 -29.84
CA MET A 571 24.92 -20.87 -28.56
C MET A 571 25.64 -22.22 -28.56
N LYS A 572 25.02 -23.27 -29.10
CA LYS A 572 25.61 -24.62 -29.19
C LYS A 572 26.93 -24.62 -29.95
N SER A 573 27.07 -23.76 -30.98
CA SER A 573 28.32 -23.61 -31.74
C SER A 573 29.51 -23.14 -30.88
N ARG A 574 29.26 -22.42 -29.78
CA ARG A 574 30.28 -21.84 -28.89
C ARG A 574 30.40 -22.56 -27.54
N GLU A 575 29.49 -23.48 -27.22
CA GLU A 575 29.41 -24.15 -25.91
C GLU A 575 30.68 -24.92 -25.51
N HIS A 576 31.42 -25.46 -26.50
CA HIS A 576 32.70 -26.13 -26.26
C HIS A 576 33.77 -25.23 -25.60
N ARG A 577 33.63 -23.90 -25.71
CA ARG A 577 34.55 -22.90 -25.14
C ARG A 577 34.28 -22.59 -23.65
N LEU A 578 33.16 -23.06 -23.09
CA LEU A 578 32.85 -22.85 -21.68
C LEU A 578 33.81 -23.64 -20.78
N THR A 579 34.19 -23.03 -19.65
CA THR A 579 34.95 -23.71 -18.59
C THR A 579 34.08 -24.76 -17.89
N LYS A 580 34.71 -25.62 -17.08
CA LYS A 580 33.98 -26.62 -16.30
C LYS A 580 33.02 -25.97 -15.30
N GLU A 581 33.47 -24.91 -14.63
CA GLU A 581 32.68 -24.13 -13.69
C GLU A 581 31.49 -23.47 -14.39
N GLU A 582 31.71 -22.85 -15.56
CA GLU A 582 30.63 -22.24 -16.36
C GLU A 582 29.59 -23.28 -16.80
N ARG A 583 30.00 -24.50 -17.15
CA ARG A 583 29.06 -25.57 -17.50
C ARG A 583 28.22 -26.03 -16.31
N GLU A 584 28.79 -26.07 -15.10
CA GLU A 584 28.01 -26.36 -13.89
C GLU A 584 27.06 -25.20 -13.55
N MET A 585 27.49 -23.95 -13.75
CA MET A 585 26.63 -22.76 -13.59
C MET A 585 25.47 -22.70 -14.60
N ALA A 586 25.60 -23.39 -15.74
CA ALA A 586 24.57 -23.49 -16.77
C ALA A 586 23.50 -24.56 -16.48
N ARG A 587 23.54 -25.26 -15.33
CA ARG A 587 22.57 -26.29 -14.95
C ARG A 587 21.51 -25.74 -14.00
N PHE A 588 20.36 -26.43 -13.96
CA PHE A 588 19.37 -26.22 -12.91
C PHE A 588 19.89 -26.74 -11.57
N GLY A 589 19.46 -26.09 -10.49
CA GLY A 589 19.75 -26.49 -9.13
C GLY A 589 18.50 -26.95 -8.39
N GLU A 590 18.67 -27.14 -7.07
CA GLU A 590 17.67 -27.68 -6.18
C GLU A 590 17.28 -26.65 -5.12
N SER A 591 16.12 -26.83 -4.49
CA SER A 591 15.77 -26.07 -3.28
C SER A 591 16.42 -26.68 -2.05
N TYR A 592 16.63 -25.87 -1.00
CA TYR A 592 17.26 -26.30 0.24
C TYR A 592 16.30 -26.15 1.43
N ARG A 593 16.30 -27.14 2.32
CA ARG A 593 15.56 -27.14 3.59
C ARG A 593 16.56 -27.06 4.74
N PHE A 594 16.29 -26.15 5.67
CA PHE A 594 17.06 -25.93 6.89
C PHE A 594 16.18 -26.19 8.11
N VAL A 595 16.67 -27.05 9.00
CA VAL A 595 16.01 -27.36 10.28
C VAL A 595 17.07 -27.35 11.38
N TYR A 596 16.72 -26.79 12.54
CA TYR A 596 17.54 -26.90 13.73
C TYR A 596 17.54 -28.34 14.24
N ASP A 597 18.72 -28.90 14.44
CA ASP A 597 18.89 -30.30 14.84
C ASP A 597 19.49 -30.39 16.25
N GLU A 598 18.62 -30.54 17.24
CA GLU A 598 19.02 -30.62 18.64
C GLU A 598 19.96 -31.81 18.92
N ALA A 599 19.88 -32.89 18.13
CA ALA A 599 20.77 -34.04 18.30
C ALA A 599 22.23 -33.70 17.99
N LEU A 600 22.50 -32.70 17.13
CA LEU A 600 23.87 -32.20 16.90
C LEU A 600 24.42 -31.47 18.13
N SER A 601 23.55 -30.81 18.91
CA SER A 601 23.97 -30.10 20.12
C SER A 601 24.35 -31.05 21.26
N GLN A 602 23.82 -32.28 21.25
CA GLN A 602 24.06 -33.31 22.27
C GLN A 602 25.33 -34.12 22.02
N LYS A 603 25.98 -33.98 20.85
CA LYS A 603 27.28 -34.61 20.56
C LYS A 603 28.42 -33.98 21.37
N ASP A 604 29.55 -34.68 21.46
CA ASP A 604 30.76 -34.15 22.08
C ASP A 604 31.12 -32.79 21.44
N PRO A 605 31.38 -31.73 22.23
CA PRO A 605 31.81 -30.42 21.72
C PRO A 605 32.99 -30.45 20.74
N LYS A 606 33.84 -31.49 20.79
CA LYS A 606 34.94 -31.67 19.83
C LYS A 606 34.47 -32.09 18.44
N GLU A 607 33.30 -32.70 18.33
CA GLU A 607 32.69 -33.20 17.08
C GLU A 607 31.63 -32.26 16.52
N TRP A 608 31.44 -31.08 17.10
CA TRP A 608 30.45 -30.14 16.60
C TRP A 608 30.76 -29.72 15.15
N PRO A 609 29.77 -29.81 14.25
CA PRO A 609 29.96 -29.46 12.85
C PRO A 609 30.22 -27.95 12.68
N VAL A 610 30.95 -27.63 11.61
CA VAL A 610 31.33 -26.27 11.24
C VAL A 610 30.77 -26.00 9.85
N PHE A 611 30.12 -24.85 9.68
CA PHE A 611 29.74 -24.36 8.36
C PHE A 611 30.80 -23.35 7.90
N GLN A 612 31.46 -23.64 6.79
CA GLN A 612 32.50 -22.77 6.24
C GLN A 612 31.87 -21.53 5.61
N SER A 613 32.41 -20.37 5.95
CA SER A 613 32.01 -19.10 5.34
C SER A 613 32.43 -19.07 3.87
N PRO A 614 31.55 -18.66 2.93
CA PRO A 614 31.95 -18.44 1.55
C PRO A 614 32.84 -17.17 1.40
N LEU A 615 32.86 -16.29 2.41
CA LEU A 615 33.67 -15.08 2.48
C LEU A 615 34.44 -15.00 3.82
N PRO A 616 35.44 -15.86 4.07
CA PRO A 616 36.12 -15.96 5.38
C PRO A 616 36.82 -14.66 5.82
N GLY A 617 37.18 -13.77 4.88
CA GLY A 617 37.78 -12.47 5.19
C GLY A 617 36.77 -11.40 5.66
N VAL A 618 35.47 -11.63 5.44
CA VAL A 618 34.38 -10.72 5.81
C VAL A 618 33.51 -11.34 6.90
N PHE A 619 33.18 -12.61 6.76
CA PHE A 619 32.33 -13.38 7.66
C PHE A 619 33.08 -14.60 8.20
N PRO A 620 33.11 -14.84 9.52
CA PRO A 620 33.80 -16.00 10.10
C PRO A 620 33.02 -17.30 9.87
N ASP A 621 33.68 -18.44 10.02
CA ASP A 621 33.00 -19.75 10.01
C ASP A 621 32.01 -19.89 11.18
N ILE A 622 30.92 -20.62 10.97
CA ILE A 622 29.91 -20.89 12.01
C ILE A 622 30.36 -22.10 12.82
N ARG A 623 30.76 -21.88 14.08
CA ARG A 623 31.16 -22.94 15.00
C ARG A 623 30.58 -22.72 16.40
N PRO A 624 29.73 -23.63 16.92
CA PRO A 624 29.14 -24.79 16.26
C PRO A 624 27.95 -24.43 15.35
N CYS A 625 27.72 -25.19 14.27
CA CYS A 625 26.54 -25.04 13.40
C CYS A 625 25.51 -26.14 13.67
N PHE A 626 24.37 -25.84 14.28
CA PHE A 626 23.37 -26.85 14.64
C PHE A 626 22.25 -27.00 13.60
N VAL A 627 22.59 -26.77 12.33
CA VAL A 627 21.64 -26.78 11.23
C VAL A 627 21.84 -28.01 10.39
N ARG A 628 20.75 -28.73 10.13
CA ARG A 628 20.72 -29.79 9.15
C ARG A 628 20.20 -29.22 7.83
N GLU A 629 21.13 -29.00 6.90
CA GLU A 629 20.81 -28.64 5.53
C GLU A 629 20.51 -29.91 4.72
N THR A 630 19.36 -29.94 4.05
CA THR A 630 18.94 -31.05 3.17
C THR A 630 18.37 -30.51 1.87
N LEU A 631 18.41 -31.32 0.81
CA LEU A 631 17.70 -30.99 -0.42
C LEU A 631 16.19 -31.02 -0.17
N TYR A 632 15.48 -30.05 -0.73
CA TYR A 632 14.04 -29.91 -0.60
C TYR A 632 13.37 -30.12 -1.95
N THR A 633 12.45 -31.07 -1.99
CA THR A 633 11.54 -31.28 -3.11
C THR A 633 10.13 -30.88 -2.70
N LEU A 634 9.40 -30.26 -3.63
CA LEU A 634 8.01 -29.90 -3.40
C LEU A 634 7.15 -31.16 -3.14
N PRO A 635 6.06 -31.04 -2.36
CA PRO A 635 5.14 -32.14 -2.13
C PRO A 635 4.60 -32.72 -3.45
N THR A 636 4.50 -34.04 -3.55
CA THR A 636 3.97 -34.69 -4.77
C THR A 636 2.47 -34.47 -4.88
N LEU A 637 1.99 -34.24 -6.11
CA LEU A 637 0.56 -34.12 -6.38
C LEU A 637 -0.15 -35.47 -6.10
N PRO A 638 -1.15 -35.52 -5.21
CA PRO A 638 -1.90 -36.74 -4.95
C PRO A 638 -2.75 -37.18 -6.17
N SER A 639 -3.16 -38.45 -6.19
CA SER A 639 -4.04 -38.99 -7.25
C SER A 639 -5.41 -38.29 -7.34
N THR A 640 -5.83 -37.62 -6.27
CA THR A 640 -7.05 -36.80 -6.21
C THR A 640 -6.94 -35.46 -6.92
N GLY A 641 -5.73 -35.06 -7.36
CA GLY A 641 -5.47 -33.79 -8.02
C GLY A 641 -5.47 -32.59 -7.07
N LEU A 642 -5.46 -31.39 -7.65
CA LEU A 642 -5.48 -30.13 -6.91
C LEU A 642 -6.85 -29.89 -6.26
N ARG A 643 -6.85 -29.49 -4.99
CA ARG A 643 -8.08 -29.12 -4.25
C ARG A 643 -8.34 -27.62 -4.43
N LYS A 644 -9.34 -27.28 -5.25
CA LYS A 644 -9.73 -25.90 -5.60
C LYS A 644 -10.80 -25.37 -4.64
N GLY A 645 -10.83 -24.05 -4.43
CA GLY A 645 -11.81 -23.38 -3.57
C GLY A 645 -11.54 -23.49 -2.06
N LEU A 646 -12.54 -23.12 -1.26
CA LEU A 646 -12.53 -23.27 0.19
C LEU A 646 -12.56 -24.74 0.60
N LEU A 647 -11.67 -25.14 1.51
CA LEU A 647 -11.66 -26.49 2.04
C LEU A 647 -12.72 -26.68 3.13
N PRO A 648 -13.28 -27.90 3.28
CA PRO A 648 -14.17 -28.21 4.40
C PRO A 648 -13.48 -27.94 5.75
N GLY A 649 -14.16 -27.27 6.68
CA GLY A 649 -13.62 -26.90 7.99
C GLY A 649 -12.85 -25.57 8.02
N ALA A 650 -12.78 -24.85 6.90
CA ALA A 650 -12.28 -23.47 6.85
C ALA A 650 -13.20 -22.53 7.64
N LYS A 651 -12.62 -21.79 8.59
CA LYS A 651 -13.33 -20.85 9.45
C LYS A 651 -13.31 -19.44 8.84
N VAL A 652 -14.47 -18.94 8.46
CA VAL A 652 -14.68 -17.64 7.79
C VAL A 652 -15.61 -16.73 8.60
N GLY A 653 -15.65 -15.44 8.24
CA GLY A 653 -16.53 -14.46 8.87
C GLY A 653 -16.34 -14.37 10.38
N LYS A 654 -17.45 -14.44 11.14
CA LYS A 654 -17.46 -14.42 12.62
C LYS A 654 -16.61 -15.52 13.29
N GLU A 655 -16.31 -16.60 12.57
CA GLU A 655 -15.50 -17.72 13.06
C GLU A 655 -14.01 -17.59 12.70
N ALA A 656 -13.59 -16.51 12.05
CA ALA A 656 -12.19 -16.29 11.71
C ALA A 656 -11.25 -16.43 12.93
N LEU A 657 -10.00 -16.80 12.66
CA LEU A 657 -8.98 -16.91 13.69
C LEU A 657 -8.58 -15.53 14.24
N ALA A 658 -8.13 -15.48 15.49
CA ALA A 658 -7.62 -14.26 16.10
C ALA A 658 -6.53 -13.60 15.24
N GLY A 659 -6.62 -12.27 15.09
CA GLY A 659 -5.73 -11.49 14.24
C GLY A 659 -6.24 -11.29 12.80
N PHE A 660 -7.26 -12.04 12.37
CA PHE A 660 -7.93 -11.79 11.09
C PHE A 660 -9.26 -11.04 11.34
N PRO A 661 -9.41 -9.83 10.78
CA PRO A 661 -10.62 -9.03 10.93
C PRO A 661 -11.79 -9.60 10.13
N SER A 662 -13.02 -9.34 10.58
CA SER A 662 -14.25 -9.68 9.86
C SER A 662 -15.36 -8.67 10.19
N LEU A 663 -16.17 -8.33 9.19
CA LEU A 663 -17.33 -7.47 9.28
C LEU A 663 -18.53 -8.21 9.88
N ASP A 664 -18.61 -9.53 9.71
CA ASP A 664 -19.72 -10.37 10.17
C ASP A 664 -19.79 -10.53 11.70
N VAL A 665 -18.82 -9.97 12.44
CA VAL A 665 -18.83 -9.99 13.91
C VAL A 665 -19.92 -9.07 14.48
N ILE A 666 -20.29 -8.01 13.75
CA ILE A 666 -21.38 -7.11 14.12
C ILE A 666 -22.38 -7.09 12.97
N ASP A 667 -23.66 -7.32 13.29
CA ASP A 667 -24.74 -7.20 12.31
C ASP A 667 -24.76 -5.80 11.69
N HIS A 668 -24.65 -5.75 10.37
CA HIS A 668 -24.52 -4.51 9.62
C HIS A 668 -25.34 -4.56 8.32
N ASN A 669 -25.66 -3.39 7.80
CA ASN A 669 -26.14 -3.19 6.45
C ASN A 669 -25.03 -2.53 5.62
N PHE A 670 -25.09 -2.62 4.30
CA PHE A 670 -24.16 -1.88 3.44
C PHE A 670 -24.88 -1.20 2.27
N HIS A 671 -24.24 -0.17 1.71
CA HIS A 671 -24.61 0.45 0.43
C HIS A 671 -23.37 1.03 -0.23
N ILE A 672 -23.36 1.11 -1.55
CA ILE A 672 -22.26 1.66 -2.33
C ILE A 672 -22.64 3.09 -2.72
N ALA A 673 -21.81 4.07 -2.33
CA ALA A 673 -22.06 5.48 -2.63
C ALA A 673 -20.78 6.32 -2.58
N HIS A 674 -20.83 7.53 -3.16
CA HIS A 674 -19.78 8.54 -2.99
C HIS A 674 -19.82 9.13 -1.58
N HIS A 675 -18.74 8.97 -0.82
CA HIS A 675 -18.65 9.45 0.58
C HIS A 675 -17.33 10.15 0.92
N ASN A 676 -16.45 10.33 -0.07
CA ASN A 676 -15.14 10.98 0.08
C ASN A 676 -14.30 10.35 1.21
N VAL A 677 -14.21 9.01 1.22
CA VAL A 677 -13.40 8.26 2.19
C VAL A 677 -11.91 8.57 1.95
N ARG A 678 -11.17 8.81 3.03
CA ARG A 678 -9.74 9.18 3.01
C ARG A 678 -8.87 8.05 3.57
N VAL A 679 -8.49 7.11 2.70
CA VAL A 679 -7.56 6.02 3.04
C VAL A 679 -6.11 6.54 3.06
N PHE A 680 -5.70 7.23 2.00
CA PHE A 680 -4.35 7.79 1.83
C PHE A 680 -4.30 9.30 2.19
N GLN A 681 -3.55 10.10 1.41
CA GLN A 681 -3.37 11.54 1.68
C GLN A 681 -4.54 12.40 1.18
N GLN A 682 -5.38 11.89 0.28
CA GLN A 682 -6.47 12.61 -0.38
C GLN A 682 -7.80 11.86 -0.26
N ASP A 683 -8.90 12.60 -0.41
CA ASP A 683 -10.26 12.03 -0.43
C ASP A 683 -10.49 11.28 -1.74
N SER A 684 -11.15 10.12 -1.67
CA SER A 684 -11.59 9.38 -2.86
C SER A 684 -12.65 10.17 -3.62
N SER A 685 -12.51 10.27 -4.94
CA SER A 685 -13.56 10.76 -5.85
C SER A 685 -14.57 9.68 -6.22
N ASN A 686 -14.22 8.41 -6.03
CA ASN A 686 -15.00 7.27 -6.49
C ASN A 686 -15.94 6.75 -5.38
N GLU A 687 -16.90 5.91 -5.78
CA GLU A 687 -17.80 5.22 -4.86
C GLU A 687 -17.03 4.33 -3.87
N SER A 688 -17.61 4.10 -2.70
CA SER A 688 -17.06 3.24 -1.65
C SER A 688 -18.18 2.41 -1.03
N VAL A 689 -17.85 1.21 -0.55
CA VAL A 689 -18.77 0.39 0.24
C VAL A 689 -18.88 1.01 1.64
N LEU A 690 -20.07 1.48 2.00
CA LEU A 690 -20.37 2.07 3.29
C LEU A 690 -21.08 1.05 4.17
N ILE A 691 -20.56 0.85 5.38
CA ILE A 691 -21.08 -0.12 6.34
C ILE A 691 -21.86 0.63 7.40
N SER A 692 -23.14 0.30 7.58
CA SER A 692 -24.00 0.88 8.61
C SER A 692 -24.25 -0.12 9.73
N ILE A 693 -23.87 0.26 10.95
CA ILE A 693 -24.09 -0.56 12.15
C ILE A 693 -25.36 -0.08 12.86
N LYS A 694 -26.20 -1.03 13.29
CA LYS A 694 -27.36 -0.74 14.14
C LYS A 694 -26.95 -0.64 15.62
N ASN A 695 -27.41 0.39 16.32
CA ASN A 695 -27.20 0.50 17.76
C ASN A 695 -28.08 -0.54 18.52
N ARG A 696 -27.46 -1.67 18.90
CA ARG A 696 -28.11 -2.77 19.66
C ARG A 696 -28.46 -2.40 21.10
N TYR A 697 -27.90 -1.31 21.61
CA TYR A 697 -28.08 -0.85 22.99
C TYR A 697 -28.98 0.40 23.07
N LYS A 698 -29.71 0.70 21.99
CA LYS A 698 -30.64 1.83 21.97
C LYS A 698 -31.68 1.64 23.09
N ASN A 699 -31.81 2.66 23.94
CA ASN A 699 -32.66 2.70 25.14
C ASN A 699 -32.15 1.93 26.38
N ALA A 700 -30.93 1.36 26.36
CA ALA A 700 -30.37 0.73 27.55
C ALA A 700 -29.92 1.78 28.60
N SER A 701 -30.17 1.51 29.89
CA SER A 701 -29.72 2.38 30.97
C SER A 701 -28.20 2.31 31.13
N ILE A 702 -27.54 3.47 31.18
CA ILE A 702 -26.08 3.56 31.36
C ILE A 702 -25.61 2.83 32.62
N LEU A 703 -26.36 2.90 33.72
CA LEU A 703 -26.00 2.26 34.99
C LEU A 703 -26.01 0.72 34.88
N GLU A 704 -26.95 0.16 34.11
CA GLU A 704 -27.02 -1.28 33.85
C GLU A 704 -25.86 -1.74 32.98
N LEU A 705 -25.54 -0.96 31.94
CA LEU A 705 -24.39 -1.22 31.07
C LEU A 705 -23.08 -1.19 31.85
N VAL A 706 -22.85 -0.20 32.71
CA VAL A 706 -21.63 -0.13 33.54
C VAL A 706 -21.55 -1.37 34.44
N LYS A 707 -22.62 -1.75 35.13
CA LYS A 707 -22.62 -2.95 36.00
C LYS A 707 -22.27 -4.23 35.24
N LEU A 708 -22.74 -4.36 34.00
CA LEU A 708 -22.50 -5.54 33.16
C LEU A 708 -21.08 -5.57 32.57
N PHE A 709 -20.50 -4.42 32.23
CA PHE A 709 -19.27 -4.34 31.43
C PHE A 709 -18.02 -3.90 32.21
N SER A 710 -18.15 -3.27 33.38
CA SER A 710 -17.00 -2.74 34.13
C SER A 710 -15.99 -3.82 34.54
N TYR A 711 -14.72 -3.57 34.19
CA TYR A 711 -13.59 -4.48 34.38
C TYR A 711 -13.77 -5.86 33.73
N ARG A 712 -14.70 -6.00 32.78
CA ARG A 712 -14.72 -7.16 31.89
C ARG A 712 -13.82 -6.89 30.70
N SER A 713 -13.19 -7.95 30.25
CA SER A 713 -12.43 -7.93 29.01
C SER A 713 -13.40 -7.99 27.82
N VAL A 714 -13.33 -6.97 26.98
CA VAL A 714 -14.14 -6.82 25.76
C VAL A 714 -13.23 -6.64 24.55
N TYR A 715 -13.81 -6.64 23.36
CA TYR A 715 -13.10 -6.39 22.12
C TYR A 715 -13.59 -5.07 21.49
N VAL A 716 -12.64 -4.21 21.13
CA VAL A 716 -12.89 -2.87 20.57
C VAL A 716 -12.04 -2.65 19.32
N GLY A 717 -12.31 -1.58 18.56
CA GLY A 717 -11.56 -1.27 17.34
C GLY A 717 -12.06 -1.97 16.08
N TYR A 718 -13.35 -2.33 16.05
CA TYR A 718 -14.00 -2.97 14.90
C TYR A 718 -13.66 -2.27 13.56
N PRO A 719 -13.31 -3.03 12.49
CA PRO A 719 -13.29 -4.51 12.42
C PRO A 719 -12.01 -5.16 12.95
N TYR A 720 -10.97 -4.39 13.27
CA TYR A 720 -9.69 -4.87 13.80
C TYR A 720 -9.75 -5.02 15.33
N LEU A 721 -10.48 -6.03 15.77
CA LEU A 721 -10.78 -6.25 17.18
C LEU A 721 -9.52 -6.47 18.03
N LYS A 722 -9.35 -5.62 19.04
CA LYS A 722 -8.33 -5.72 20.07
C LYS A 722 -8.97 -5.85 21.45
N GLN A 723 -8.32 -6.60 22.32
CA GLN A 723 -8.80 -6.80 23.68
C GLN A 723 -8.57 -5.55 24.53
N ALA A 724 -9.59 -5.13 25.27
CA ALA A 724 -9.55 -3.96 26.15
C ALA A 724 -10.43 -4.19 27.39
N ALA A 725 -10.16 -3.45 28.47
CA ALA A 725 -10.98 -3.45 29.68
C ALA A 725 -11.80 -2.15 29.76
N VAL A 726 -13.09 -2.26 30.05
CA VAL A 726 -13.97 -1.09 30.24
C VAL A 726 -13.80 -0.55 31.65
N ILE A 727 -13.37 0.71 31.78
CA ILE A 727 -13.17 1.39 33.08
C ILE A 727 -14.31 2.35 33.43
N GLY A 728 -15.07 2.82 32.43
CA GLY A 728 -16.23 3.68 32.63
C GLY A 728 -17.03 3.90 31.35
N LEU A 729 -18.26 4.40 31.48
CA LEU A 729 -19.14 4.80 30.39
C LEU A 729 -19.57 6.25 30.58
N SER A 730 -19.80 6.99 29.49
CA SER A 730 -20.41 8.31 29.54
C SER A 730 -21.53 8.49 28.51
N ASN A 731 -22.52 9.30 28.86
CA ASN A 731 -23.56 9.81 27.97
C ASN A 731 -23.52 11.36 27.97
N ALA A 732 -24.51 12.00 27.35
CA ALA A 732 -24.60 13.46 27.29
C ALA A 732 -24.80 14.16 28.66
N GLU A 733 -25.13 13.43 29.72
CA GLU A 733 -25.47 13.99 31.04
C GLU A 733 -24.46 13.66 32.13
N SER A 734 -23.80 12.51 32.07
CA SER A 734 -22.91 12.02 33.11
C SER A 734 -21.81 11.07 32.58
N LYS A 735 -20.77 10.90 33.39
CA LYS A 735 -19.78 9.84 33.30
C LYS A 735 -19.83 8.99 34.55
N ILE A 736 -19.95 7.68 34.35
CA ILE A 736 -19.86 6.70 35.42
C ILE A 736 -18.55 5.94 35.28
N TYR A 737 -17.71 6.03 36.30
CA TYR A 737 -16.43 5.31 36.37
C TYR A 737 -16.40 4.40 37.59
N VAL A 738 -15.61 3.33 37.52
CA VAL A 738 -15.50 2.35 38.60
C VAL A 738 -14.15 2.45 39.27
N THR A 739 -14.15 2.55 40.59
CA THR A 739 -12.95 2.38 41.42
C THR A 739 -13.02 1.06 42.18
N VAL A 740 -11.89 0.39 42.35
CA VAL A 740 -11.80 -0.83 43.13
C VAL A 740 -11.10 -0.49 44.44
N ASP A 741 -11.72 -0.81 45.57
CA ASP A 741 -11.09 -0.60 46.88
C ASP A 741 -10.03 -1.68 47.19
N GLY A 742 -9.26 -1.49 48.27
CA GLY A 742 -8.21 -2.43 48.69
C GLY A 742 -8.71 -3.83 49.06
N GLN A 743 -10.03 -4.06 49.14
CA GLN A 743 -10.67 -5.36 49.38
C GLN A 743 -11.27 -5.98 48.10
N GLY A 744 -11.11 -5.32 46.94
CA GLY A 744 -11.60 -5.80 45.65
C GLY A 744 -13.07 -5.45 45.35
N LYS A 745 -13.72 -4.62 46.16
CA LYS A 745 -15.11 -4.19 45.95
C LYS A 745 -15.17 -3.03 44.94
N LYS A 746 -16.07 -3.14 43.97
CA LYS A 746 -16.29 -2.14 42.92
C LYS A 746 -17.23 -1.03 43.43
N ASN A 747 -16.73 0.21 43.46
CA ASN A 747 -17.51 1.41 43.74
C ASN A 747 -17.80 2.15 42.43
N TYR A 748 -19.08 2.43 42.18
CA TYR A 748 -19.55 3.12 40.98
C TYR A 748 -19.73 4.59 41.30
N ASN A 749 -18.91 5.46 40.71
CA ASN A 749 -18.95 6.90 40.93
C ASN A 749 -19.54 7.57 39.69
N GLU A 750 -20.58 8.36 39.90
CA GLU A 750 -21.26 9.13 38.86
C GLU A 750 -20.84 10.60 38.96
N HIS A 751 -20.36 11.15 37.86
CA HIS A 751 -20.00 12.55 37.69
C HIS A 751 -20.95 13.16 36.67
N HIS A 752 -21.74 14.14 37.08
CA HIS A 752 -22.61 14.89 36.17
C HIS A 752 -21.82 16.00 35.48
N TRP A 753 -22.01 16.11 34.17
CA TRP A 753 -21.28 17.09 33.36
C TRP A 753 -21.71 18.51 33.66
N ASP A 754 -20.73 19.41 33.76
CA ASP A 754 -20.99 20.83 33.59
C ASP A 754 -21.27 21.19 32.12
N LYS A 755 -21.56 22.47 31.84
CA LYS A 755 -21.89 22.91 30.48
C LYS A 755 -20.71 22.73 29.51
N ALA A 756 -19.48 23.00 29.94
CA ALA A 756 -18.29 22.89 29.10
C ALA A 756 -17.93 21.42 28.82
N GLU A 757 -18.00 20.57 29.84
CA GLU A 757 -17.80 19.12 29.72
C GLU A 757 -18.85 18.46 28.82
N ARG A 758 -20.10 18.92 28.88
CA ARG A 758 -21.15 18.45 27.97
C ARG A 758 -20.86 18.81 26.52
N ASP A 759 -20.44 20.05 26.26
CA ASP A 759 -20.05 20.49 24.90
C ASP A 759 -18.83 19.70 24.39
N ASP A 760 -17.85 19.43 25.26
CA ASP A 760 -16.69 18.59 24.94
C ASP A 760 -17.08 17.14 24.63
N TRP A 761 -18.04 16.57 25.37
CA TRP A 761 -18.57 15.25 25.09
C TRP A 761 -19.23 15.17 23.70
N TYR A 762 -20.04 16.18 23.32
CA TYR A 762 -20.63 16.23 21.98
C TYR A 762 -19.57 16.36 20.88
N ASN A 763 -18.55 17.20 21.09
CA ASN A 763 -17.42 17.32 20.15
C ASN A 763 -16.66 15.99 20.02
N THR A 764 -16.47 15.28 21.13
CA THR A 764 -15.83 13.97 21.15
C THR A 764 -16.67 12.92 20.41
N ALA A 765 -17.97 12.84 20.66
CA ALA A 765 -18.88 11.95 19.94
C ALA A 765 -18.86 12.25 18.42
N ALA A 766 -18.99 13.52 18.03
CA ALA A 766 -18.93 13.95 16.62
C ALA A 766 -17.58 13.60 15.97
N ARG A 767 -16.47 13.78 16.68
CA ARG A 767 -15.13 13.39 16.22
C ARG A 767 -15.01 11.88 16.02
N LEU A 768 -15.56 11.08 16.93
CA LEU A 768 -15.51 9.61 16.86
C LEU A 768 -16.37 9.05 15.70
N GLU A 769 -17.51 9.67 15.41
CA GLU A 769 -18.35 9.39 14.25
C GLU A 769 -17.61 9.77 12.97
N HIS A 770 -17.15 11.03 12.88
CA HIS A 770 -16.51 11.57 11.69
C HIS A 770 -15.26 10.77 11.29
N LEU A 771 -14.44 10.40 12.27
CA LEU A 771 -13.24 9.59 12.05
C LEU A 771 -13.61 8.25 11.41
N ARG A 772 -14.63 7.57 11.92
CA ARG A 772 -15.05 6.24 11.42
C ARG A 772 -15.68 6.33 10.04
N SER A 773 -16.53 7.33 9.85
CA SER A 773 -17.21 7.64 8.61
C SER A 773 -16.21 7.97 7.48
N LYS A 774 -15.25 8.87 7.73
CA LYS A 774 -14.29 9.33 6.71
C LYS A 774 -13.07 8.45 6.54
N ARG A 775 -12.57 7.75 7.57
CA ARG A 775 -11.38 6.88 7.42
C ARG A 775 -11.73 5.45 7.03
N PHE A 776 -12.84 4.91 7.56
CA PHE A 776 -13.17 3.49 7.42
C PHE A 776 -14.45 3.23 6.60
N GLY A 777 -15.18 4.27 6.18
CA GLY A 777 -16.48 4.08 5.53
C GLY A 777 -17.54 3.49 6.48
N LEU A 778 -17.35 3.64 7.79
CA LEU A 778 -18.18 3.02 8.81
C LEU A 778 -19.16 4.03 9.41
N LEU A 779 -20.44 3.88 9.09
CA LEU A 779 -21.55 4.70 9.57
C LEU A 779 -22.11 4.10 10.86
N VAL A 780 -21.61 4.61 11.99
CA VAL A 780 -22.03 4.15 13.33
C VAL A 780 -23.36 4.75 13.80
N GLY A 781 -23.88 5.78 13.11
CA GLY A 781 -25.06 6.52 13.51
C GLY A 781 -24.82 7.39 14.75
N ASP A 782 -25.90 7.84 15.39
CA ASP A 782 -25.84 8.64 16.61
C ASP A 782 -25.16 7.85 17.74
N ILE A 783 -24.27 8.51 18.47
CA ILE A 783 -23.52 7.93 19.58
C ILE A 783 -24.18 8.39 20.89
N ASP A 784 -24.99 7.52 21.47
CA ASP A 784 -25.68 7.79 22.75
C ASP A 784 -24.74 7.56 23.96
N VAL A 785 -23.80 6.61 23.82
CA VAL A 785 -22.90 6.16 24.90
C VAL A 785 -21.48 5.99 24.36
N VAL A 786 -20.53 6.57 25.09
CA VAL A 786 -19.09 6.43 24.86
C VAL A 786 -18.49 5.56 25.96
N ALA A 787 -17.71 4.55 25.58
CA ALA A 787 -16.94 3.73 26.50
C ALA A 787 -15.52 4.25 26.65
N HIS A 788 -15.07 4.33 27.90
CA HIS A 788 -13.70 4.62 28.30
C HIS A 788 -13.00 3.29 28.54
N VAL A 789 -12.01 2.96 27.71
CA VAL A 789 -11.38 1.64 27.69
C VAL A 789 -9.85 1.72 27.82
N CYS A 790 -9.27 0.79 28.56
CA CYS A 790 -7.83 0.56 28.58
C CYS A 790 -7.50 -0.61 27.67
N PHE A 791 -6.73 -0.37 26.61
CA PHE A 791 -6.24 -1.46 25.77
C PHE A 791 -5.32 -2.40 26.54
N MET A 792 -5.38 -3.69 26.19
CA MET A 792 -4.34 -4.63 26.60
C MET A 792 -3.06 -4.29 25.83
N ASN A 793 -1.96 -4.11 26.55
CA ASN A 793 -0.64 -3.84 25.96
C ASN A 793 0.29 -5.06 25.95
N GLY A 794 -0.09 -6.17 26.61
CA GLY A 794 0.66 -7.42 26.55
C GLY A 794 0.34 -8.37 27.69
N MET A 795 1.24 -9.33 27.89
CA MET A 795 1.24 -10.20 29.06
C MET A 795 2.34 -9.75 30.03
N HIS A 796 2.09 -9.87 31.32
CA HIS A 796 3.08 -9.62 32.36
C HIS A 796 3.30 -10.90 33.16
N GLN A 797 4.57 -11.18 33.48
CA GLN A 797 4.91 -12.29 34.35
C GLN A 797 5.04 -11.78 35.79
N THR A 798 4.24 -12.31 36.70
CA THR A 798 4.30 -11.97 38.13
C THR A 798 5.59 -12.46 38.78
N GLU A 799 5.89 -12.00 40.00
CA GLU A 799 7.04 -12.48 40.80
C GLU A 799 6.96 -14.01 41.06
N ASP A 800 5.72 -14.51 41.15
CA ASP A 800 5.41 -15.92 41.25
C ASP A 800 5.46 -16.67 39.90
N GLY A 801 5.82 -16.02 38.80
CA GLY A 801 5.95 -16.67 37.49
C GLY A 801 4.63 -16.96 36.79
N ALA A 802 3.49 -16.48 37.29
CA ALA A 802 2.21 -16.58 36.59
C ALA A 802 2.14 -15.55 35.45
N MET A 803 1.48 -15.90 34.34
CA MET A 803 1.27 -15.01 33.20
C MET A 803 -0.12 -14.39 33.29
N VAL A 804 -0.18 -13.07 33.43
CA VAL A 804 -1.43 -12.29 33.56
C VAL A 804 -1.52 -11.23 32.49
N LYS A 805 -2.74 -10.80 32.15
CA LYS A 805 -2.94 -9.72 31.16
C LYS A 805 -2.51 -8.38 31.74
N GLN A 806 -1.74 -7.63 30.97
CA GLN A 806 -1.37 -6.26 31.28
C GLN A 806 -2.25 -5.30 30.45
N TYR A 807 -2.79 -4.29 31.12
CA TYR A 807 -3.56 -3.22 30.50
C TYR A 807 -2.83 -1.89 30.69
N MET A 808 -3.07 -0.97 29.77
CA MET A 808 -2.57 0.40 29.88
C MET A 808 -3.10 1.10 31.13
N HIS A 809 -2.31 2.04 31.67
CA HIS A 809 -2.71 2.83 32.82
C HIS A 809 -4.03 3.58 32.56
N PRO A 810 -4.96 3.67 33.55
CA PRO A 810 -6.26 4.33 33.35
C PRO A 810 -6.21 5.79 32.88
N SER A 811 -5.09 6.50 33.08
CA SER A 811 -4.90 7.87 32.55
C SER A 811 -4.72 7.92 31.03
N LEU A 812 -4.40 6.79 30.40
CA LEU A 812 -4.26 6.63 28.95
C LEU A 812 -5.47 5.93 28.34
N ALA A 813 -6.63 5.97 29.02
CA ALA A 813 -7.84 5.38 28.50
C ALA A 813 -8.27 6.06 27.20
N GLU A 814 -8.74 5.25 26.26
CA GLU A 814 -9.25 5.71 24.97
C GLU A 814 -10.78 5.64 24.94
N GLU A 815 -11.37 6.47 24.07
CA GLU A 815 -12.81 6.64 23.93
C GLU A 815 -13.30 5.90 22.68
N VAL A 816 -14.28 5.01 22.85
CA VAL A 816 -14.86 4.24 21.74
C VAL A 816 -16.40 4.28 21.78
N PRO A 817 -17.08 4.33 20.63
CA PRO A 817 -18.55 4.23 20.57
C PRO A 817 -19.00 2.88 21.11
N PHE A 818 -19.91 2.90 22.08
CA PHE A 818 -20.34 1.68 22.77
C PHE A 818 -20.97 0.66 21.82
N GLN A 819 -21.72 1.10 20.79
CA GLN A 819 -22.33 0.21 19.81
C GLN A 819 -21.33 -0.65 19.01
N THR A 820 -20.05 -0.27 18.96
CA THR A 820 -18.99 -1.01 18.25
C THR A 820 -18.27 -2.06 19.11
N ILE A 821 -18.65 -2.19 20.39
CA ILE A 821 -18.02 -3.16 21.31
C ILE A 821 -18.53 -4.58 21.04
N VAL A 822 -17.59 -5.52 21.01
CA VAL A 822 -17.84 -6.95 20.88
C VAL A 822 -17.51 -7.65 22.21
N ILE A 823 -18.45 -8.42 22.74
CA ILE A 823 -18.33 -9.04 24.08
C ILE A 823 -17.37 -10.24 24.04
N LYS A 824 -17.52 -11.09 23.02
CA LYS A 824 -16.76 -12.33 22.84
C LYS A 824 -16.51 -12.55 21.36
N VAL A 825 -15.38 -13.19 21.06
CA VAL A 825 -15.00 -13.65 19.73
C VAL A 825 -14.99 -15.18 19.70
N ALA A 826 -15.18 -15.78 18.52
CA ALA A 826 -15.23 -17.23 18.37
C ALA A 826 -13.88 -17.90 18.71
N ASN A 827 -12.78 -17.32 18.23
CA ASN A 827 -11.42 -17.82 18.51
C ASN A 827 -10.62 -16.71 19.22
N PRO A 828 -10.48 -16.75 20.56
CA PRO A 828 -9.62 -15.80 21.27
C PRO A 828 -8.14 -16.06 20.95
N ASP A 829 -7.31 -15.03 21.08
CA ASP A 829 -5.88 -15.14 20.79
C ASP A 829 -5.16 -15.99 21.85
N PRO A 830 -4.55 -17.13 21.48
CA PRO A 830 -3.87 -18.00 22.42
C PRO A 830 -2.69 -17.33 23.13
N ARG A 831 -2.05 -16.32 22.50
CA ARG A 831 -0.90 -15.58 23.07
C ARG A 831 -1.25 -14.81 24.33
N PHE A 832 -2.53 -14.49 24.54
CA PHE A 832 -3.01 -13.74 25.69
C PHE A 832 -3.78 -14.60 26.70
N THR A 833 -3.56 -15.91 26.67
CA THR A 833 -4.12 -16.82 27.66
C THR A 833 -3.37 -16.68 28.97
N GLU A 834 -4.10 -16.45 30.07
CA GLU A 834 -3.49 -16.38 31.40
C GLU A 834 -3.09 -17.78 31.85
N LEU A 835 -1.89 -17.90 32.40
CA LEU A 835 -1.32 -19.17 32.85
C LEU A 835 -0.92 -19.08 34.32
N PRO A 836 -1.22 -20.10 35.14
CA PRO A 836 -0.76 -20.14 36.53
C PRO A 836 0.77 -20.28 36.58
N ALA A 837 1.32 -19.96 37.76
CA ALA A 837 2.74 -20.13 38.06
C ALA A 837 3.20 -21.59 37.85
N PRO A 838 4.11 -21.88 36.91
CA PRO A 838 4.66 -23.22 36.77
C PRO A 838 5.63 -23.54 37.92
N PRO A 839 5.86 -24.84 38.21
CA PRO A 839 6.92 -25.28 39.11
C PRO A 839 8.30 -24.74 38.71
N VAL A 840 9.21 -24.63 39.68
CA VAL A 840 10.54 -24.06 39.44
C VAL A 840 11.36 -24.92 38.48
N GLU A 841 11.18 -26.24 38.53
CA GLU A 841 11.85 -27.21 37.67
C GLU A 841 11.40 -27.10 36.20
N GLN A 842 10.12 -26.79 35.98
CA GLN A 842 9.57 -26.59 34.64
C GLN A 842 9.92 -25.21 34.09
N SER A 843 9.94 -24.18 34.96
CA SER A 843 10.34 -22.83 34.54
C SER A 843 11.85 -22.72 34.29
N HIS A 844 12.69 -23.33 35.11
CA HIS A 844 14.15 -23.18 35.03
C HIS A 844 14.81 -24.55 34.87
N PRO A 845 14.65 -25.25 33.73
CA PRO A 845 15.22 -26.58 33.54
C PRO A 845 16.75 -26.58 33.66
N VAL A 846 17.32 -27.69 34.15
CA VAL A 846 18.78 -27.85 34.28
C VAL A 846 19.46 -27.69 32.93
N GLY A 847 20.56 -26.94 32.89
CA GLY A 847 21.28 -26.59 31.67
C GLY A 847 20.81 -25.30 30.99
N SER A 848 19.64 -24.76 31.35
CA SER A 848 19.14 -23.49 30.80
C SER A 848 20.01 -22.30 31.20
N VAL A 849 20.10 -21.32 30.30
CA VAL A 849 20.83 -20.08 30.51
C VAL A 849 19.89 -19.04 31.10
N CYS A 850 20.34 -18.33 32.13
CA CYS A 850 19.61 -17.24 32.78
C CYS A 850 20.55 -16.06 33.03
N PHE A 851 19.97 -14.92 33.37
CA PHE A 851 20.68 -13.75 33.88
C PHE A 851 20.21 -13.45 35.28
N PHE A 852 21.09 -12.91 36.11
CA PHE A 852 20.66 -12.32 37.38
C PHE A 852 19.89 -11.02 37.10
N SER A 853 18.65 -10.94 37.56
CA SER A 853 17.80 -9.75 37.44
C SER A 853 18.02 -8.73 38.55
N SER A 854 18.54 -9.17 39.71
CA SER A 854 18.71 -8.33 40.90
C SER A 854 19.97 -8.71 41.70
N GLY A 855 20.34 -7.85 42.66
CA GLY A 855 21.43 -8.10 43.59
C GLY A 855 22.83 -7.87 43.01
N LYS A 856 23.86 -8.38 43.71
CA LYS A 856 25.27 -8.10 43.40
C LYS A 856 25.68 -8.54 41.99
N PHE A 857 25.08 -9.60 41.47
CA PHE A 857 25.45 -10.21 40.19
C PHE A 857 24.55 -9.80 39.03
N LYS A 858 23.66 -8.79 39.21
CA LYS A 858 22.74 -8.31 38.17
C LYS A 858 23.44 -8.13 36.82
N GLY A 859 22.82 -8.66 35.77
CA GLY A 859 23.34 -8.64 34.39
C GLY A 859 24.40 -9.71 34.07
N ASN A 860 24.83 -10.53 35.03
CA ASN A 860 25.71 -11.65 34.72
C ASN A 860 24.91 -12.85 34.22
N GLN A 861 25.43 -13.48 33.16
CA GLN A 861 24.92 -14.73 32.62
C GLN A 861 25.31 -15.91 33.52
N THR A 862 24.39 -16.85 33.69
CA THR A 862 24.53 -18.03 34.53
C THR A 862 23.82 -19.24 33.91
N LYS A 863 24.16 -20.45 34.36
CA LYS A 863 23.52 -21.71 33.93
C LYS A 863 22.90 -22.43 35.12
N VAL A 864 21.69 -22.95 34.94
CA VAL A 864 21.00 -23.78 35.95
C VAL A 864 21.71 -25.12 36.10
N VAL A 865 22.04 -25.52 37.33
CA VAL A 865 22.68 -26.81 37.64
C VAL A 865 21.83 -27.74 38.50
N GLY A 866 20.83 -27.21 39.21
CA GLY A 866 19.97 -28.01 40.08
C GLY A 866 18.98 -27.15 40.87
N TYR A 867 18.38 -27.76 41.88
CA TYR A 867 17.38 -27.11 42.73
C TYR A 867 17.59 -27.49 44.20
N THR A 868 17.47 -26.51 45.08
CA THR A 868 17.54 -26.68 46.54
C THR A 868 16.35 -25.94 47.17
N ASN A 869 15.55 -26.60 48.00
CA ASN A 869 14.39 -26.01 48.71
C ASN A 869 13.36 -25.30 47.81
N GLY A 870 13.11 -25.78 46.59
CA GLY A 870 12.22 -25.10 45.63
C GLY A 870 12.82 -23.81 45.04
N HIS A 871 14.13 -23.62 45.17
CA HIS A 871 14.90 -22.53 44.58
C HIS A 871 15.96 -23.06 43.62
N VAL A 872 16.47 -22.19 42.76
CA VAL A 872 17.36 -22.56 41.66
C VAL A 872 18.82 -22.51 42.11
N ASP A 873 19.59 -23.53 41.79
CA ASP A 873 21.04 -23.55 41.93
C ASP A 873 21.68 -23.25 40.57
N VAL A 874 22.66 -22.35 40.53
CA VAL A 874 23.27 -21.89 39.28
C VAL A 874 24.81 -21.91 39.34
N SER A 875 25.43 -22.03 38.18
CA SER A 875 26.88 -21.86 37.98
C SER A 875 27.16 -20.68 37.07
N MET A 876 28.09 -19.81 37.49
CA MET A 876 28.54 -18.66 36.68
C MET A 876 30.07 -18.59 36.62
N GLU A 877 30.59 -17.99 35.55
CA GLU A 877 32.01 -17.67 35.43
C GLU A 877 32.30 -16.28 36.02
N THR A 878 33.39 -16.17 36.78
CA THR A 878 33.85 -14.91 37.36
C THR A 878 35.36 -14.77 37.19
N PHE A 879 35.89 -13.56 37.11
CA PHE A 879 37.34 -13.35 37.14
C PHE A 879 37.94 -13.79 38.48
N VAL A 880 39.17 -14.33 38.43
CA VAL A 880 39.92 -14.70 39.64
C VAL A 880 40.20 -13.45 40.48
N ASN A 881 40.53 -12.33 39.84
CA ASN A 881 40.74 -11.04 40.48
C ASN A 881 39.39 -10.37 40.84
N LYS A 882 39.09 -10.28 42.15
CA LYS A 882 37.85 -9.68 42.68
C LYS A 882 37.71 -8.18 42.34
N ALA A 883 38.81 -7.44 42.21
CA ALA A 883 38.77 -6.01 41.85
C ALA A 883 38.25 -5.81 40.40
N ARG A 884 38.51 -6.78 39.52
CA ARG A 884 38.05 -6.80 38.12
C ARG A 884 36.63 -7.36 37.95
N SER A 885 36.04 -7.87 39.03
CA SER A 885 34.64 -8.33 39.02
C SER A 885 33.63 -7.18 39.13
N SER A 886 34.09 -5.94 39.36
CA SER A 886 33.24 -4.76 39.33
C SER A 886 33.06 -4.29 37.88
N ASN A 887 31.82 -3.95 37.51
CA ASN A 887 31.52 -3.40 36.20
C ASN A 887 32.16 -2.02 36.04
N PRO A 888 32.66 -1.67 34.84
CA PRO A 888 33.27 -0.37 34.59
C PRO A 888 32.20 0.74 34.47
N GLU A 889 32.54 1.95 34.92
CA GLU A 889 31.67 3.14 34.89
C GLU A 889 32.05 4.14 33.77
N PHE A 890 32.89 3.71 32.81
CA PHE A 890 33.44 4.61 31.77
C PHE A 890 32.39 5.30 30.89
N GLY A 891 31.19 4.76 30.79
CA GLY A 891 30.08 5.40 30.07
C GLY A 891 29.65 6.70 30.76
N HIS A 892 29.51 6.67 32.09
CA HIS A 892 29.21 7.87 32.88
C HIS A 892 30.39 8.84 32.93
N ASP A 893 31.64 8.34 32.88
CA ASP A 893 32.81 9.22 32.75
C ASP A 893 32.74 10.03 31.45
N ALA A 894 32.33 9.41 30.34
CA ALA A 894 32.14 10.10 29.06
C ALA A 894 31.01 11.14 29.12
N VAL A 895 29.88 10.81 29.76
CA VAL A 895 28.75 11.74 29.97
C VAL A 895 29.18 12.94 30.81
N THR A 896 29.83 12.70 31.95
CA THR A 896 30.31 13.75 32.86
C THR A 896 31.31 14.67 32.16
N ARG A 897 32.16 14.10 31.29
CA ARG A 897 33.11 14.87 30.50
C ARG A 897 32.39 15.76 29.47
N GLN A 898 31.38 15.23 28.77
CA GLN A 898 30.56 16.01 27.85
C GLN A 898 29.85 17.17 28.57
N GLU A 899 29.24 16.93 29.72
CA GLU A 899 28.54 17.97 30.48
C GLU A 899 29.46 19.11 30.94
N ARG A 900 30.75 18.81 31.16
CA ARG A 900 31.78 19.81 31.51
C ARG A 900 32.30 20.58 30.30
N GLU A 901 32.47 19.91 29.16
CA GLU A 901 33.09 20.47 27.96
C GLU A 901 32.09 21.13 27.00
N VAL A 902 30.83 20.66 26.97
CA VAL A 902 29.77 21.14 26.07
C VAL A 902 28.78 22.02 26.83
N SER A 903 28.86 23.32 26.61
CA SER A 903 27.89 24.29 27.13
C SER A 903 26.78 24.59 26.12
N TYR A 904 25.59 24.84 26.64
CA TYR A 904 24.43 25.29 25.88
C TYR A 904 23.99 26.66 26.39
N ALA A 905 23.71 27.57 25.46
CA ALA A 905 23.23 28.91 25.77
C ALA A 905 21.73 29.03 25.43
N PRO A 906 20.92 29.70 26.26
CA PRO A 906 19.51 29.91 25.98
C PRO A 906 19.31 30.86 24.80
N ALA A 907 18.21 30.69 24.06
CA ALA A 907 17.92 31.45 22.84
C ALA A 907 18.07 32.98 22.97
N HIS A 908 17.72 33.55 24.12
CA HIS A 908 17.81 35.01 24.35
C HIS A 908 19.26 35.50 24.50
N ALA A 909 20.16 34.67 25.03
CA ALA A 909 21.58 34.98 25.15
C ALA A 909 22.25 34.93 23.77
N VAL A 910 21.97 33.88 22.99
CA VAL A 910 22.48 33.72 21.62
C VAL A 910 21.99 34.84 20.70
N ALA A 911 20.72 35.23 20.82
CA ALA A 911 20.19 36.36 20.04
C ALA A 911 20.97 37.66 20.33
N ARG A 912 21.32 37.90 21.60
CA ARG A 912 22.10 39.07 22.02
C ARG A 912 23.53 39.01 21.50
N GLU A 913 24.17 37.85 21.58
CA GLU A 913 25.55 37.62 21.11
C GLU A 913 25.67 37.79 19.60
N CYS A 914 24.73 37.24 18.83
CA CYS A 914 24.71 37.36 17.37
C CYS A 914 24.11 38.69 16.86
N GLY A 915 23.72 39.62 17.75
CA GLY A 915 23.17 40.92 17.35
C GLY A 915 21.82 40.86 16.61
N VAL A 916 20.99 39.84 16.87
CA VAL A 916 19.70 39.60 16.20
C VAL A 916 18.53 39.59 17.18
N SER A 917 17.32 39.87 16.69
CA SER A 917 16.12 39.71 17.52
C SER A 917 15.84 38.24 17.81
N SER A 918 15.25 37.92 18.97
CA SER A 918 14.88 36.53 19.31
C SER A 918 13.91 35.91 18.30
N LEU A 919 13.06 36.73 17.65
CA LEU A 919 12.16 36.29 16.58
C LEU A 919 12.92 35.96 15.29
N ALA A 920 13.90 36.79 14.89
CA ALA A 920 14.74 36.51 13.72
C ALA A 920 15.59 35.25 13.92
N LEU A 921 16.20 35.09 15.10
CA LEU A 921 16.91 33.86 15.46
C LEU A 921 15.98 32.64 15.37
N SER A 922 14.78 32.75 15.92
CA SER A 922 13.78 31.68 15.89
C SER A 922 13.38 31.28 14.47
N ARG A 923 13.24 32.24 13.55
CA ARG A 923 12.90 31.99 12.14
C ARG A 923 14.07 31.38 11.38
N LEU A 924 15.26 31.94 11.55
CA LEU A 924 16.47 31.49 10.89
C LEU A 924 16.78 30.02 11.22
N THR A 925 16.61 29.63 12.49
CA THR A 925 16.87 28.26 12.94
C THR A 925 15.73 27.29 12.64
N SER A 926 14.58 27.77 12.16
CA SER A 926 13.44 26.94 11.71
C SER A 926 13.46 26.70 10.19
N SER A 927 12.44 25.98 9.67
CA SER A 927 12.24 25.86 8.22
C SER A 927 11.65 27.14 7.65
N LEU A 928 12.50 27.88 6.93
CA LEU A 928 12.15 29.19 6.38
C LEU A 928 11.98 29.07 4.87
N GLN A 929 10.73 29.05 4.41
CA GLN A 929 10.39 28.89 3.01
C GLN A 929 10.13 30.24 2.34
N VAL A 930 10.72 30.43 1.15
CA VAL A 930 10.48 31.54 0.23
C VAL A 930 9.87 30.98 -1.03
N VAL A 931 8.80 31.61 -1.54
CA VAL A 931 8.22 31.23 -2.84
C VAL A 931 9.03 31.90 -3.95
N GLU A 932 9.42 31.16 -4.98
CA GLU A 932 10.04 31.69 -6.20
C GLU A 932 8.95 32.20 -7.18
N ARG A 933 9.31 33.07 -8.14
CA ARG A 933 8.41 33.46 -9.26
C ARG A 933 7.78 32.27 -10.00
N SER A 934 8.47 31.15 -10.05
CA SER A 934 8.03 29.88 -10.66
C SER A 934 6.92 29.18 -9.86
N GLY A 935 6.59 29.68 -8.67
CA GLY A 935 5.74 29.01 -7.68
C GLY A 935 6.45 27.95 -6.86
N GLN A 936 7.75 27.71 -7.09
CA GLN A 936 8.56 26.75 -6.34
C GLN A 936 8.91 27.27 -4.95
N ARG A 937 8.75 26.45 -3.90
CA ARG A 937 9.14 26.82 -2.53
C ARG A 937 10.60 26.45 -2.27
N LEU A 938 11.41 27.43 -1.91
CA LEU A 938 12.81 27.27 -1.54
C LEU A 938 13.00 27.42 -0.03
N ASN A 939 13.64 26.45 0.63
CA ASN A 939 13.99 26.56 2.05
C ASN A 939 15.38 27.18 2.20
N ILE A 940 15.45 28.34 2.86
CA ILE A 940 16.70 29.08 3.13
C ILE A 940 17.07 29.12 4.62
N GLY A 941 16.30 28.46 5.49
CA GLY A 941 16.58 28.38 6.92
C GLY A 941 17.67 27.36 7.27
N LEU A 942 18.31 27.53 8.43
CA LEU A 942 19.30 26.60 8.96
C LEU A 942 18.67 25.29 9.45
N ASN A 943 17.34 25.22 9.64
CA ASN A 943 16.61 23.99 10.01
C ASN A 943 17.18 23.27 11.24
N LEU A 944 17.63 24.02 12.25
CA LEU A 944 18.17 23.50 13.50
C LEU A 944 17.06 23.13 14.51
N LYS A 945 15.81 23.53 14.28
CA LYS A 945 14.65 23.19 15.13
C LYS A 945 13.37 22.97 14.33
N PHE A 946 12.52 22.05 14.80
CA PHE A 946 11.24 21.72 14.14
C PHE A 946 10.11 21.55 15.16
N GLU A 947 9.54 22.67 15.62
CA GLU A 947 8.48 22.70 16.64
C GLU A 947 7.23 21.90 16.24
N SER A 948 6.76 22.05 15.00
CA SER A 948 5.54 21.37 14.52
C SER A 948 5.71 19.86 14.33
N LYS A 949 6.95 19.38 14.28
CA LYS A 949 7.27 17.95 14.14
C LYS A 949 7.72 17.32 15.45
N GLY A 950 7.96 18.12 16.49
CA GLY A 950 8.53 17.61 17.74
C GLY A 950 10.01 17.18 17.62
N GLU A 951 10.77 17.74 16.67
CA GLU A 951 12.16 17.31 16.38
C GLU A 951 13.20 18.43 16.66
N LYS A 952 14.42 18.02 17.04
CA LYS A 952 15.62 18.86 17.23
C LYS A 952 16.77 18.34 16.37
N VAL A 953 17.83 19.13 16.24
CA VAL A 953 19.08 18.71 15.56
C VAL A 953 20.12 18.34 16.61
N SER A 954 20.52 17.07 16.63
CA SER A 954 21.42 16.51 17.63
C SER A 954 22.77 17.22 17.62
N GLY A 955 23.27 17.58 18.80
CA GLY A 955 24.51 18.34 18.96
C GLY A 955 24.41 19.85 18.70
N TYR A 956 23.32 20.34 18.09
CA TYR A 956 23.12 21.77 17.77
C TYR A 956 22.10 22.44 18.69
N THR A 957 20.92 21.83 18.87
CA THR A 957 19.82 22.42 19.64
C THR A 957 19.22 21.44 20.63
N ARG A 958 18.67 21.96 21.73
CA ARG A 958 17.89 21.18 22.70
C ARG A 958 16.80 22.04 23.35
N LYS A 959 15.85 21.39 24.02
CA LYS A 959 14.93 22.07 24.95
C LYS A 959 15.34 21.79 26.39
N ASN A 960 15.24 22.79 27.25
CA ASN A 960 15.39 22.61 28.69
C ASN A 960 14.08 22.10 29.33
N GLU A 961 14.10 21.81 30.62
CA GLU A 961 12.94 21.30 31.38
C GLU A 961 11.73 22.25 31.34
N ALA A 962 11.97 23.56 31.22
CA ALA A 962 10.94 24.58 31.08
C ALA A 962 10.40 24.73 29.63
N GLY A 963 10.91 23.93 28.69
CA GLY A 963 10.46 23.91 27.29
C GLY A 963 11.11 24.95 26.37
N TYR A 964 12.09 25.71 26.85
CA TYR A 964 12.79 26.74 26.07
C TYR A 964 13.96 26.17 25.25
N TRP A 965 14.18 26.75 24.06
CA TRP A 965 15.26 26.36 23.16
C TRP A 965 16.63 26.85 23.62
N GLU A 966 17.61 25.95 23.59
CA GLU A 966 19.03 26.20 23.84
C GLU A 966 19.87 25.77 22.64
N TYR A 967 21.00 26.46 22.43
CA TYR A 967 21.91 26.23 21.30
C TYR A 967 23.32 25.93 21.82
N SER A 968 23.99 24.96 21.19
CA SER A 968 25.39 24.64 21.49
C SER A 968 26.34 25.65 20.85
N ALA A 969 27.61 25.65 21.27
CA ALA A 969 28.65 26.47 20.63
C ALA A 969 28.77 26.19 19.11
N LYS A 970 28.61 24.93 18.67
CA LYS A 970 28.62 24.55 17.24
C LYS A 970 27.46 25.23 16.48
N ALA A 971 26.27 25.31 17.09
CA ALA A 971 25.14 26.00 16.50
C ALA A 971 25.35 27.52 16.45
N VAL A 972 25.89 28.11 17.50
CA VAL A 972 26.21 29.56 17.53
C VAL A 972 27.20 29.90 16.42
N LEU A 973 28.27 29.12 16.24
CA LEU A 973 29.23 29.32 15.15
C LEU A 973 28.58 29.23 13.76
N LEU A 974 27.69 28.25 13.54
CA LEU A 974 26.98 28.12 12.27
C LEU A 974 26.02 29.29 12.01
N ILE A 975 25.34 29.76 13.07
CA ILE A 975 24.42 30.90 13.01
C ILE A 975 25.21 32.18 12.69
N SER A 976 26.30 32.44 13.40
CA SER A 976 27.16 33.62 13.15
C SER A 976 27.74 33.58 11.73
N ALA A 977 28.24 32.43 11.27
CA ALA A 977 28.75 32.29 9.91
C ALA A 977 27.67 32.53 8.83
N TYR A 978 26.41 32.20 9.10
CA TYR A 978 25.29 32.51 8.20
C TYR A 978 24.98 34.01 8.20
N ILE A 979 24.98 34.64 9.38
CA ILE A 979 24.72 36.08 9.53
C ILE A 979 25.80 36.89 8.80
N ASP A 980 27.07 36.50 8.93
CA ASP A 980 28.20 37.17 8.27
C ASP A 980 28.17 37.00 6.75
N ALA A 981 27.70 35.84 6.26
CA ALA A 981 27.57 35.58 4.83
C ALA A 981 26.40 36.35 4.19
N PHE A 982 25.32 36.59 4.94
CA PHE A 982 24.08 37.18 4.42
C PHE A 982 23.53 38.32 5.31
N PRO A 983 24.28 39.42 5.50
CA PRO A 983 23.92 40.49 6.43
C PRO A 983 22.67 41.28 5.98
N GLU A 984 22.50 41.49 4.67
CA GLU A 984 21.34 42.18 4.10
C GLU A 984 20.03 41.44 4.38
N PHE A 985 20.05 40.11 4.19
CA PHE A 985 18.93 39.23 4.53
C PHE A 985 18.58 39.31 6.03
N MET A 986 19.59 39.33 6.90
CA MET A 986 19.37 39.43 8.35
C MET A 986 18.80 40.79 8.77
N GLY A 987 19.19 41.88 8.09
CA GLY A 987 18.56 43.20 8.25
C GLY A 987 17.08 43.18 7.90
N MET A 988 16.71 42.53 6.79
CA MET A 988 15.31 42.33 6.40
C MET A 988 14.55 41.46 7.41
N LEU A 989 15.15 40.37 7.88
CA LEU A 989 14.51 39.46 8.83
C LEU A 989 14.25 40.12 10.19
N ASN A 990 15.14 41.00 10.64
CA ASN A 990 15.01 41.75 11.90
C ASN A 990 13.96 42.87 11.86
N SER A 991 13.75 43.49 10.69
CA SER A 991 12.75 44.58 10.55
C SER A 991 11.30 44.06 10.47
N ARG A 992 11.10 42.77 10.17
CA ARG A 992 9.77 42.16 10.04
C ARG A 992 9.17 41.72 11.37
N LYS A 993 8.07 42.37 11.77
CA LYS A 993 7.25 42.00 12.94
C LYS A 993 6.10 41.02 12.64
N SER A 994 5.72 40.84 11.36
CA SER A 994 4.57 40.02 10.94
C SER A 994 4.97 38.59 10.53
N GLY A 995 4.04 37.63 10.68
CA GLY A 995 4.17 36.20 10.32
C GLY A 995 3.87 35.85 8.86
N SER A 996 3.71 36.84 7.97
CA SER A 996 3.49 36.59 6.53
C SER A 996 4.66 35.84 5.89
N MET A 997 4.35 34.92 4.98
CA MET A 997 5.32 34.16 4.19
C MET A 997 6.16 35.13 3.32
N MET A 998 7.47 34.86 3.21
CA MET A 998 8.36 35.65 2.36
C MET A 998 8.18 35.23 0.89
N ASP A 999 8.15 36.23 0.02
CA ASP A 999 8.06 36.07 -1.44
C ASP A 999 9.29 36.72 -2.10
N VAL A 1000 9.62 36.34 -3.35
CA VAL A 1000 10.70 36.97 -4.13
C VAL A 1000 10.51 38.48 -4.22
N SER A 1001 9.26 38.97 -4.13
CA SER A 1001 8.96 40.40 -4.04
C SER A 1001 9.75 41.14 -2.98
N ASP A 1002 10.05 40.47 -1.87
CA ASP A 1002 10.74 41.02 -0.71
C ASP A 1002 12.23 41.27 -0.97
N PHE A 1003 12.79 40.60 -1.99
CA PHE A 1003 14.17 40.75 -2.45
C PHE A 1003 14.28 41.69 -3.67
N GLY A 1004 13.17 42.37 -4.01
CA GLY A 1004 13.01 43.08 -5.28
C GLY A 1004 12.86 42.06 -6.40
N TRP A 1005 11.84 42.20 -7.24
CA TRP A 1005 11.62 41.36 -8.42
C TRP A 1005 12.76 41.57 -9.46
N THR A 1006 13.99 41.14 -9.17
CA THR A 1006 15.20 41.35 -9.97
C THR A 1006 15.93 40.01 -10.20
N GLU A 1007 16.66 39.90 -11.32
CA GLU A 1007 17.53 38.73 -11.57
C GLU A 1007 18.61 38.59 -10.48
N GLU A 1008 19.03 39.70 -9.89
CA GLU A 1008 20.00 39.75 -8.79
C GLU A 1008 19.44 39.13 -7.50
N GLY A 1009 18.17 39.38 -7.17
CA GLY A 1009 17.50 38.76 -6.02
C GLY A 1009 17.37 37.23 -6.15
N GLN A 1010 17.13 36.72 -7.37
CA GLN A 1010 17.13 35.28 -7.63
C GLN A 1010 18.54 34.67 -7.51
N LYS A 1011 19.57 35.34 -8.03
CA LYS A 1011 20.97 34.91 -7.85
C LYS A 1011 21.36 34.88 -6.37
N TYR A 1012 20.91 35.85 -5.58
CA TYR A 1012 21.13 35.90 -4.14
C TYR A 1012 20.46 34.74 -3.39
N LEU A 1013 19.20 34.41 -3.71
CA LEU A 1013 18.53 33.23 -3.14
C LEU A 1013 19.22 31.92 -3.53
N HIS A 1014 19.75 31.82 -4.76
CA HIS A 1014 20.49 30.66 -5.21
C HIS A 1014 21.83 30.51 -4.46
N SER A 1015 22.54 31.61 -4.22
CA SER A 1015 23.81 31.58 -3.46
C SER A 1015 23.60 31.16 -2.01
N MET A 1016 22.48 31.58 -1.38
CA MET A 1016 22.08 31.09 -0.04
C MET A 1016 21.83 29.58 -0.03
N ARG A 1017 21.13 29.07 -1.05
CA ARG A 1017 20.88 27.63 -1.20
C ARG A 1017 22.19 26.85 -1.39
N GLU A 1018 23.07 27.35 -2.23
CA GLU A 1018 24.38 26.73 -2.48
C GLU A 1018 25.23 26.73 -1.21
N TRP A 1019 25.25 27.83 -0.45
CA TRP A 1019 25.94 27.92 0.84
C TRP A 1019 25.46 26.86 1.84
N LEU A 1020 24.14 26.64 1.94
CA LEU A 1020 23.54 25.61 2.80
C LEU A 1020 23.89 24.20 2.31
N LYS A 1021 23.93 23.99 1.00
CA LYS A 1021 24.29 22.70 0.37
C LYS A 1021 25.76 22.36 0.61
N THR A 1022 26.67 23.31 0.41
CA THR A 1022 28.12 23.13 0.61
C THR A 1022 28.46 22.78 2.05
N ARG A 1023 27.71 23.32 3.02
CA ARG A 1023 27.88 23.02 4.45
C ARG A 1023 27.04 21.85 4.95
N LYS A 1024 26.34 21.15 4.05
CA LYS A 1024 25.52 19.97 4.36
C LYS A 1024 24.52 20.18 5.51
N VAL A 1025 23.97 21.39 5.65
CA VAL A 1025 23.06 21.75 6.76
C VAL A 1025 21.78 20.90 6.74
N HIS A 1026 21.32 20.50 5.57
CA HIS A 1026 20.16 19.62 5.42
C HIS A 1026 20.40 18.16 5.80
N ASP A 1027 21.67 17.74 5.88
CA ASP A 1027 22.08 16.38 6.24
C ASP A 1027 22.39 16.25 7.74
N LEU A 1028 22.20 17.31 8.53
CA LEU A 1028 22.39 17.26 9.98
C LEU A 1028 21.40 16.27 10.64
N PRO A 1029 21.86 15.46 11.62
CA PRO A 1029 21.05 14.42 12.24
C PRO A 1029 19.91 15.03 13.06
N ARG A 1030 18.72 14.43 12.96
CA ARG A 1030 17.50 14.89 13.64
C ARG A 1030 17.05 13.84 14.65
N ALA A 1031 16.55 14.31 15.78
CA ALA A 1031 16.04 13.46 16.84
C ALA A 1031 14.75 14.06 17.46
N PRO A 1032 13.86 13.25 18.06
CA PRO A 1032 12.75 13.75 18.85
C PRO A 1032 13.19 14.68 19.99
N HIS A 1033 12.32 15.60 20.43
CA HIS A 1033 12.65 16.54 21.52
C HIS A 1033 13.11 15.86 22.81
N HIS A 1034 12.42 14.79 23.19
CA HIS A 1034 12.66 14.00 24.41
C HIS A 1034 13.82 13.01 24.31
N ALA A 1035 14.34 12.75 23.11
CA ALA A 1035 15.48 11.86 22.93
C ALA A 1035 16.73 12.45 23.60
N GLN A 1036 17.47 11.66 24.36
CA GLN A 1036 18.76 12.06 24.93
C GLN A 1036 19.87 11.29 24.22
N GLU A 1037 20.95 11.98 23.84
CA GLU A 1037 22.04 11.40 23.03
C GLU A 1037 23.40 11.99 23.44
N LEU A 1038 24.43 11.15 23.41
CA LEU A 1038 25.83 11.56 23.47
C LEU A 1038 26.28 12.16 22.13
N HIS A 1039 27.09 13.21 22.14
CA HIS A 1039 27.69 13.75 20.92
C HIS A 1039 28.70 12.74 20.36
N ASP A 1040 28.86 12.73 19.04
CA ASP A 1040 29.64 11.72 18.29
C ASP A 1040 31.09 11.58 18.80
N ASP A 1041 31.70 12.68 19.22
CA ASP A 1041 33.06 12.69 19.78
C ASP A 1041 33.15 11.84 21.08
N TYR A 1042 32.12 11.86 21.93
CA TYR A 1042 32.05 11.07 23.15
C TYR A 1042 31.56 9.65 22.91
N VAL A 1043 30.79 9.40 21.84
CA VAL A 1043 30.46 8.03 21.40
C VAL A 1043 31.74 7.28 21.02
N LYS A 1044 32.65 7.93 20.27
CA LYS A 1044 33.98 7.38 19.95
C LYS A 1044 34.83 7.19 21.20
N LEU A 1045 34.76 8.10 22.17
CA LEU A 1045 35.45 7.95 23.45
C LEU A 1045 34.97 6.72 24.24
N VAL A 1046 33.65 6.48 24.27
CA VAL A 1046 33.06 5.27 24.87
C VAL A 1046 33.60 4.02 24.18
N GLU A 1047 33.73 4.05 22.86
CA GLU A 1047 34.32 2.95 22.08
C GLU A 1047 35.79 2.67 22.46
N GLU A 1048 36.61 3.72 22.57
CA GLU A 1048 38.00 3.59 23.03
C GLU A 1048 38.09 2.99 24.42
N TYR A 1049 37.24 3.43 25.35
CA TYR A 1049 37.19 2.88 26.70
C TYR A 1049 36.76 1.42 26.71
N ALA A 1050 35.77 1.06 25.89
CA ALA A 1050 35.34 -0.33 25.73
C ALA A 1050 36.47 -1.22 25.18
N ASN A 1051 37.22 -0.74 24.17
CA ASN A 1051 38.38 -1.46 23.62
C ASN A 1051 39.48 -1.70 24.66
N ARG A 1052 39.82 -0.67 25.44
CA ARG A 1052 40.80 -0.81 26.53
C ARG A 1052 40.31 -1.80 27.58
N TYR A 1053 39.04 -1.72 27.97
CA TYR A 1053 38.44 -2.64 28.92
C TYR A 1053 38.47 -4.09 28.42
N GLN A 1054 38.16 -4.30 27.15
CA GLN A 1054 38.13 -5.63 26.54
C GLN A 1054 39.52 -6.26 26.47
N SER A 1055 40.53 -5.52 26.01
CA SER A 1055 41.93 -5.97 25.99
C SER A 1055 42.45 -6.32 27.38
N MET A 1056 41.98 -5.63 28.43
CA MET A 1056 42.30 -6.02 29.81
C MET A 1056 41.59 -7.31 30.23
N CYS A 1057 40.34 -7.51 29.84
CA CYS A 1057 39.54 -8.67 30.23
C CYS A 1057 40.01 -9.97 29.55
N ASP A 1058 40.46 -9.91 28.29
CA ASP A 1058 40.86 -11.11 27.54
C ASP A 1058 42.14 -11.77 28.09
N ASN A 1059 42.94 -11.03 28.86
CA ASN A 1059 44.18 -11.51 29.47
C ASN A 1059 44.02 -12.06 30.90
N GLU A 1060 42.81 -12.01 31.48
CA GLU A 1060 42.57 -12.37 32.88
C GLU A 1060 41.93 -13.77 33.03
N PRO A 1061 42.44 -14.63 33.93
CA PRO A 1061 41.88 -15.96 34.14
C PRO A 1061 40.48 -15.90 34.78
N LYS A 1062 39.59 -16.76 34.30
CA LYS A 1062 38.23 -16.96 34.82
C LYS A 1062 38.15 -18.24 35.65
N LYS A 1063 37.25 -18.26 36.63
CA LYS A 1063 36.88 -19.42 37.44
C LYS A 1063 35.38 -19.60 37.47
N SER A 1064 34.92 -20.85 37.55
CA SER A 1064 33.50 -21.17 37.74
C SER A 1064 33.13 -21.14 39.23
N VAL A 1065 31.99 -20.51 39.56
CA VAL A 1065 31.45 -20.38 40.92
C VAL A 1065 30.02 -20.91 40.92
N MET A 1066 29.71 -21.78 41.87
CA MET A 1066 28.36 -22.30 42.10
C MET A 1066 27.67 -21.51 43.21
N ILE A 1067 26.44 -21.07 42.96
CA ILE A 1067 25.59 -20.35 43.91
C ILE A 1067 24.29 -21.14 44.06
N LYS A 1068 23.94 -21.47 45.30
CA LYS A 1068 22.76 -22.30 45.61
C LYS A 1068 21.62 -21.47 46.18
N ASN A 1069 20.41 -22.03 46.12
CA ASN A 1069 19.20 -21.55 46.78
C ASN A 1069 18.79 -20.13 46.34
N ILE A 1070 18.78 -19.87 45.03
CA ILE A 1070 18.41 -18.56 44.46
C ILE A 1070 16.91 -18.55 44.14
N PRO A 1071 16.13 -17.59 44.70
CA PRO A 1071 14.74 -17.39 44.30
C PRO A 1071 14.59 -17.10 42.81
N ARG A 1072 13.58 -17.68 42.15
CA ARG A 1072 13.32 -17.49 40.71
C ARG A 1072 13.17 -16.02 40.31
N VAL A 1073 12.67 -15.16 41.21
CA VAL A 1073 12.48 -13.72 40.95
C VAL A 1073 13.81 -13.00 40.67
N ASN A 1074 14.92 -13.51 41.22
CA ASN A 1074 16.27 -12.96 41.03
C ASN A 1074 16.97 -13.45 39.76
N LEU A 1075 16.30 -14.34 39.00
CA LEU A 1075 16.76 -14.84 37.72
C LEU A 1075 15.78 -14.42 36.64
N ILE A 1076 16.30 -14.23 35.43
CA ILE A 1076 15.49 -13.98 34.24
C ILE A 1076 16.01 -14.84 33.11
N ARG A 1077 15.10 -15.56 32.44
CA ARG A 1077 15.43 -16.31 31.23
C ARG A 1077 15.32 -15.38 30.03
N PRO A 1078 16.06 -15.64 28.94
CA PRO A 1078 15.92 -14.87 27.72
C PRO A 1078 14.47 -14.79 27.20
N SER A 1079 13.69 -15.87 27.36
CA SER A 1079 12.27 -15.92 27.00
C SER A 1079 11.36 -15.05 27.88
N ASP A 1080 11.79 -14.71 29.09
CA ASP A 1080 11.00 -13.92 30.05
C ASP A 1080 11.23 -12.41 29.87
N ALA A 1081 12.26 -12.02 29.13
CA ALA A 1081 12.67 -10.63 28.92
C ALA A 1081 11.51 -9.72 28.45
N PRO A 1082 10.72 -10.08 27.41
CA PRO A 1082 9.62 -9.22 26.94
C PRO A 1082 8.58 -8.91 28.01
N PHE A 1083 8.37 -9.81 28.98
CA PHE A 1083 7.30 -9.73 29.97
C PHE A 1083 7.73 -9.08 31.30
N ARG A 1084 9.04 -8.94 31.53
CA ARG A 1084 9.62 -8.45 32.79
C ARG A 1084 10.50 -7.21 32.65
N LEU A 1085 11.05 -6.92 31.47
CA LEU A 1085 12.07 -5.88 31.27
C LEU A 1085 11.53 -4.58 30.66
N GLU A 1086 10.24 -4.50 30.34
CA GLU A 1086 9.66 -3.37 29.61
C GLU A 1086 9.75 -2.02 30.35
N ASN A 1087 9.57 -2.04 31.67
CA ASN A 1087 9.47 -0.82 32.51
C ASN A 1087 10.79 -0.44 33.20
N GLN A 1088 11.94 -0.79 32.64
CA GLN A 1088 13.24 -0.38 33.17
C GLN A 1088 13.52 1.10 32.87
N ALA A 1089 14.17 1.79 33.81
CA ALA A 1089 14.70 3.13 33.59
C ALA A 1089 16.11 3.06 32.97
N PHE A 1090 16.42 4.03 32.11
CA PHE A 1090 17.71 4.14 31.42
C PHE A 1090 18.20 5.59 31.42
N ASN A 1091 19.50 5.76 31.61
CA ASN A 1091 20.21 7.03 31.49
C ASN A 1091 21.40 6.88 30.52
N LEU A 1092 21.90 8.00 30.01
CA LEU A 1092 23.13 8.01 29.21
C LEU A 1092 24.32 7.46 30.01
N GLY A 1093 25.14 6.65 29.35
CA GLY A 1093 26.30 6.00 29.96
C GLY A 1093 25.99 4.75 30.78
N ASP A 1094 24.71 4.39 30.96
CA ASP A 1094 24.32 3.15 31.64
C ASP A 1094 24.92 1.93 30.92
N ARG A 1095 25.28 0.92 31.70
CA ARG A 1095 25.78 -0.35 31.18
C ARG A 1095 24.66 -1.37 31.10
N VAL A 1096 24.58 -2.01 29.94
CA VAL A 1096 23.50 -2.92 29.58
C VAL A 1096 24.07 -4.23 29.05
N VAL A 1097 23.30 -5.30 29.22
CA VAL A 1097 23.61 -6.61 28.64
C VAL A 1097 22.43 -7.06 27.79
N TYR A 1098 22.73 -7.60 26.61
CA TYR A 1098 21.72 -8.20 25.75
C TYR A 1098 21.19 -9.49 26.38
N ALA A 1099 19.90 -9.51 26.69
CA ALA A 1099 19.28 -10.57 27.49
C ALA A 1099 18.43 -11.53 26.67
N THR A 1100 18.10 -11.20 25.42
CA THR A 1100 17.25 -12.04 24.55
C THR A 1100 18.11 -13.00 23.73
N ASN A 1101 17.57 -14.19 23.49
CA ASN A 1101 18.16 -15.22 22.62
C ASN A 1101 17.63 -15.13 21.18
N THR A 1102 16.92 -14.05 20.88
CA THR A 1102 16.32 -13.72 19.58
C THR A 1102 16.87 -12.38 19.11
N GLY A 1103 16.98 -12.18 17.80
CA GLY A 1103 17.37 -10.90 17.20
C GLY A 1103 18.75 -10.90 16.53
N ILE A 1104 19.33 -9.70 16.40
CA ILE A 1104 20.59 -9.48 15.68
C ILE A 1104 21.83 -9.46 16.59
N VAL A 1105 21.65 -9.31 17.90
CA VAL A 1105 22.76 -9.19 18.85
C VAL A 1105 23.02 -10.54 19.52
N PRO A 1106 24.28 -10.98 19.67
CA PRO A 1106 24.61 -12.18 20.43
C PRO A 1106 24.17 -12.10 21.90
N LEU A 1107 23.61 -13.19 22.42
CA LEU A 1107 23.19 -13.31 23.82
C LEU A 1107 24.34 -13.01 24.78
N GLY A 1108 24.08 -12.18 25.80
CA GLY A 1108 25.05 -11.86 26.85
C GLY A 1108 26.09 -10.80 26.47
N LEU A 1109 26.02 -10.23 25.26
CA LEU A 1109 26.90 -9.16 24.85
C LEU A 1109 26.64 -7.89 25.67
N LYS A 1110 27.71 -7.30 26.22
CA LYS A 1110 27.64 -6.07 27.03
C LYS A 1110 27.88 -4.84 26.18
N GLY A 1111 27.22 -3.74 26.55
CA GLY A 1111 27.35 -2.46 25.88
C GLY A 1111 27.04 -1.28 26.79
N THR A 1112 27.13 -0.09 26.21
CA THR A 1112 26.89 1.19 26.88
C THR A 1112 25.79 1.95 26.14
N VAL A 1113 24.84 2.51 26.88
CA VAL A 1113 23.78 3.35 26.34
C VAL A 1113 24.36 4.70 25.92
N VAL A 1114 24.28 5.01 24.63
CA VAL A 1114 24.75 6.27 24.03
C VAL A 1114 23.62 7.18 23.58
N GLY A 1115 22.40 6.66 23.50
CA GLY A 1115 21.19 7.40 23.22
C GLY A 1115 19.97 6.64 23.70
N PHE A 1116 18.88 7.36 24.02
CA PHE A 1116 17.59 6.73 24.28
C PHE A 1116 16.44 7.68 23.94
N SER A 1117 15.36 7.11 23.39
CA SER A 1117 14.12 7.80 23.04
C SER A 1117 12.94 6.86 23.27
N ASP A 1118 12.05 7.22 24.20
CA ASP A 1118 10.92 6.39 24.64
C ASP A 1118 11.34 4.95 25.01
N LYS A 1119 11.00 3.98 24.14
CA LYS A 1119 11.30 2.56 24.32
C LYS A 1119 12.50 2.08 23.49
N VAL A 1120 13.14 2.95 22.72
CA VAL A 1120 14.29 2.63 21.86
C VAL A 1120 15.56 3.19 22.47
N ILE A 1121 16.62 2.39 22.46
CA ILE A 1121 17.89 2.66 23.12
C ILE A 1121 19.02 2.40 22.13
N ASP A 1122 19.85 3.41 21.90
CA ASP A 1122 21.08 3.28 21.11
C ASP A 1122 22.20 2.77 22.01
N ILE A 1123 22.77 1.64 21.63
CA ILE A 1123 23.80 0.95 22.41
C ILE A 1123 25.04 0.76 21.54
N VAL A 1124 26.19 1.13 22.09
CA VAL A 1124 27.51 0.73 21.55
C VAL A 1124 28.00 -0.47 22.35
N PHE A 1125 28.16 -1.61 21.67
CA PHE A 1125 28.62 -2.84 22.28
C PHE A 1125 30.14 -2.88 22.43
N ASP A 1126 30.60 -3.62 23.45
CA ASP A 1126 32.02 -3.68 23.80
C ASP A 1126 32.86 -4.39 22.71
N LYS A 1127 32.26 -5.38 22.05
CA LYS A 1127 32.86 -6.12 20.93
C LYS A 1127 32.07 -5.88 19.66
N PRO A 1128 32.75 -5.84 18.50
CA PRO A 1128 32.05 -5.90 17.22
C PRO A 1128 31.35 -7.25 17.05
N PHE A 1129 30.21 -7.24 16.38
CA PHE A 1129 29.43 -8.43 16.06
C PHE A 1129 28.69 -8.27 14.74
N LEU A 1130 28.37 -9.41 14.13
CA LEU A 1130 27.67 -9.44 12.86
C LEU A 1130 26.22 -8.98 12.99
N GLY A 1131 25.85 -7.93 12.27
CA GLY A 1131 24.54 -7.28 12.38
C GLY A 1131 24.58 -5.97 13.17
N GLY A 1132 25.72 -5.61 13.76
CA GLY A 1132 25.94 -4.28 14.29
C GLY A 1132 26.01 -3.23 13.16
N THR A 1133 25.48 -2.05 13.43
CA THR A 1133 25.56 -0.88 12.54
C THR A 1133 26.65 0.08 13.04
N ASN A 1134 26.84 1.19 12.35
CA ASN A 1134 27.68 2.30 12.79
C ASN A 1134 26.87 3.45 13.44
N LEU A 1135 25.57 3.24 13.71
CA LEU A 1135 24.63 4.28 14.20
C LEU A 1135 24.73 5.57 13.37
N ASP A 1136 24.60 5.47 12.04
CA ASP A 1136 24.74 6.59 11.09
C ASP A 1136 26.10 7.30 11.13
N GLY A 1137 27.17 6.54 11.38
CA GLY A 1137 28.56 7.01 11.40
C GLY A 1137 29.06 7.50 12.75
N ARG A 1138 28.29 7.29 13.83
CA ARG A 1138 28.65 7.70 15.20
C ARG A 1138 29.66 6.77 15.88
N CYS A 1139 29.73 5.50 15.48
CA CYS A 1139 30.74 4.54 15.94
C CYS A 1139 31.35 3.74 14.77
N GLN A 1140 32.34 2.88 15.05
CA GLN A 1140 32.80 1.91 14.05
C GLN A 1140 31.67 0.98 13.58
N GLU A 1141 31.80 0.47 12.36
CA GLU A 1141 30.90 -0.53 11.81
C GLU A 1141 30.87 -1.78 12.71
N MET A 1142 29.74 -2.49 12.72
CA MET A 1142 29.55 -3.73 13.49
C MET A 1142 29.50 -3.57 15.02
N ARG A 1143 29.33 -2.35 15.57
CA ARG A 1143 29.30 -2.14 17.04
C ARG A 1143 28.01 -1.57 17.60
N GLY A 1144 27.33 -0.70 16.87
CA GLY A 1144 26.22 0.08 17.39
C GLY A 1144 24.87 -0.44 16.91
N VAL A 1145 23.87 -0.52 17.79
CA VAL A 1145 22.50 -0.94 17.41
C VAL A 1145 21.47 -0.19 18.26
N ALA A 1146 20.37 0.21 17.63
CA ALA A 1146 19.16 0.67 18.29
C ALA A 1146 18.27 -0.54 18.67
N LEU A 1147 18.01 -0.72 19.97
CA LEU A 1147 17.25 -1.85 20.52
C LEU A 1147 16.06 -1.37 21.34
N SER A 1148 15.06 -2.25 21.51
CA SER A 1148 13.97 -1.98 22.46
C SER A 1148 14.43 -2.18 23.91
N SER A 1149 13.90 -1.40 24.83
CA SER A 1149 14.24 -1.43 26.27
C SER A 1149 14.16 -2.82 26.91
N TRP A 1150 13.17 -3.62 26.50
CA TRP A 1150 12.96 -4.97 27.04
C TRP A 1150 14.00 -6.00 26.57
N GLN A 1151 14.79 -5.71 25.53
CA GLN A 1151 15.81 -6.65 25.02
C GLN A 1151 17.07 -6.68 25.87
N VAL A 1152 17.24 -5.70 26.76
CA VAL A 1152 18.45 -5.51 27.54
C VAL A 1152 18.15 -5.41 29.03
N ILE A 1153 19.11 -5.85 29.86
CA ILE A 1153 19.07 -5.64 31.31
C ILE A 1153 19.96 -4.46 31.65
N ASN A 1154 19.40 -3.43 32.27
CA ASN A 1154 20.16 -2.33 32.85
C ASN A 1154 20.75 -2.77 34.20
N PHE A 1155 22.07 -2.96 34.25
CA PHE A 1155 22.77 -3.40 35.46
C PHE A 1155 23.56 -2.29 36.16
N SER A 1156 23.50 -1.05 35.67
CA SER A 1156 24.12 0.12 36.31
C SER A 1156 23.16 0.91 37.20
N HIS A 1157 21.88 1.03 36.82
CA HIS A 1157 20.93 1.99 37.42
C HIS A 1157 20.64 1.75 38.91
N GLU A 1158 20.32 0.51 39.33
CA GLU A 1158 19.99 0.20 40.74
C GLU A 1158 21.15 0.39 41.72
N ARG A 1159 22.40 0.32 41.24
CA ARG A 1159 23.57 0.58 42.08
C ARG A 1159 23.74 2.06 42.39
N ARG A 1160 23.18 2.95 41.55
CA ARG A 1160 23.21 4.40 41.73
C ARG A 1160 22.11 4.88 42.67
N GLN A 1161 20.88 4.39 42.54
CA GLN A 1161 19.79 4.68 43.50
C GLN A 1161 20.06 4.22 44.93
N ASN A 1162 20.95 3.24 45.13
CA ASN A 1162 21.40 2.81 46.46
C ASN A 1162 22.65 3.59 46.96
N ARG A 1163 23.26 4.43 46.12
CA ARG A 1163 24.45 5.26 46.42
C ARG A 1163 24.11 6.75 46.57
N GLU A 1164 23.17 7.24 45.77
CA GLU A 1164 22.45 8.52 45.96
C GLU A 1164 21.41 8.37 47.06
#